data_AF-Q2N8P0-F1
#
_entry.id   AF-Q2N8P0-F1
#
_cell.length_a   1.000
_cell.length_b   1.000
_cell.length_c   1.000
_cell.angle_alpha   90.00
_cell.angle_beta   90.00
_cell.angle_gamma   90.00
#
_symmetry.space_group_name_H-M   'P 1'
#
loop_
_entity.id
_entity.type
_entity.pdbx_description
1 polymer ?
#
loop_
_entity_poly.entity_id
_entity_poly.type
_entity_poly.pdbx_seq_one_letter_code
_entity_poly.pdbx_strand_id
1 'polypeptide(L)'
;MYAAHRLPGIRVEASPTPPVGDRFPRMDVAVFVGIAARGPCHRPVLVESVAAFEAAFGGTVPLAFDHTSGSTLTANLGPCVRAFFSNGGKRCWVIRVAWSEDLVAAWRAKDEAIDDSTIIASNRIALSGLLGRFPRVGSGESRVEPAEIEAASAGAWSDPLAVSARVLRAPISVVDARHHRWGLRFESRSALSIGDLIELREYDAGILRYAKVVHIENGHLWAAWSSSFLEITEETPAKTGHARLTNRRNRVDAQFFEGPTSRVVLDSEYTQLTVGSWVLFYQQGEAVWLRADVVDGNEARGPAWQQVGSRVPETPFVATRLSLDLRTELDGETRIDSGISLTPEARNSLFAFSTDDAHYAADEARAAVARPLVALASEISGEIETVRQRHAGGVATQDLARAFVEGTATLGQRPLLRAAYIPLGLGADFNAASLPYSSGEQRPLQRSGLVPFDHRLFVDPAFAGQSTREIDRLAVQRLDLENQRLFGMHAAYDIPGDSVGDASILAVPDAAQPGWALRDDTADLPSPEPGTFAPTNWHDHTGPCLVEGPEELDAPDFGGFLDSSVAVLARPRLGAPRYPSRGGSFRLSFSTTDADTVFVLEESARHDFTDAVEVWRGTDSELTLTDRAEGAYYYRLRTERDGNTSPYSARRVIVRASDYAALPVDRDEVLRVHVAMLRLAAGSAAMTALLSLPRAFRADDAQDYMAQLTTAGFGDAALTDREERSLSYGALFHPWVAGGREDALLTVPADGAVAGHIAALAQNRGAWFAPANRHLANAVGLYPAIAREDWLPTDQARINLIQQRPLGFVAHAARSLSGGADWGQVNIRRLMIMLRRMLLSLGRPFVFEPNGPATRRAIEREIVEHLDILQRRGAFSGRVSRESYFIRLRNSRADRDNGRILAEIGIAPAHPLEFIEIALVQKGERLTLEEAA
;
A
#
# COMPACT_ATOMS: atom_id res chain seq x y z
N MET A 1 6.89 39.40 -34.31
CA MET A 1 8.37 39.39 -34.24
C MET A 1 8.80 40.64 -33.46
N TYR A 2 8.78 40.58 -32.13
CA TYR A 2 9.24 41.68 -31.26
C TYR A 2 10.61 41.29 -30.70
N ALA A 3 11.65 42.02 -31.11
CA ALA A 3 12.98 41.86 -30.56
C ALA A 3 12.99 42.40 -29.12
N ALA A 4 13.13 41.51 -28.14
CA ALA A 4 13.27 41.90 -26.74
C ALA A 4 14.57 42.71 -26.55
N HIS A 5 14.44 43.96 -26.12
CA HIS A 5 15.58 44.79 -25.72
C HIS A 5 16.32 44.13 -24.55
N ARG A 6 17.60 43.86 -24.77
CA ARG A 6 18.54 43.33 -23.79
C ARG A 6 18.91 44.46 -22.82
N LEU A 7 18.67 44.27 -21.52
CA LEU A 7 19.12 45.19 -20.47
C LEU A 7 20.56 44.87 -20.02
N PRO A 8 21.37 45.87 -19.59
CA PRO A 8 22.72 45.65 -19.05
C PRO A 8 22.69 44.91 -17.70
N GLY A 9 23.53 43.90 -17.54
CA GLY A 9 23.76 43.17 -16.29
C GLY A 9 24.83 42.10 -16.45
N ILE A 10 25.53 41.73 -15.37
CA ILE A 10 26.47 40.61 -15.38
C ILE A 10 25.67 39.31 -15.47
N ARG A 11 25.89 38.53 -16.53
CA ARG A 11 25.38 37.16 -16.66
C ARG A 11 26.53 36.19 -16.56
N VAL A 12 26.36 35.19 -15.71
CA VAL A 12 27.18 33.98 -15.75
C VAL A 12 26.45 32.99 -16.65
N GLU A 13 26.86 32.90 -17.91
CA GLU A 13 26.49 31.77 -18.76
C GLU A 13 27.32 30.57 -18.31
N ALA A 14 26.75 29.75 -17.44
CA ALA A 14 27.30 28.44 -17.16
C ALA A 14 27.15 27.59 -18.42
N SER A 15 28.25 27.38 -19.16
CA SER A 15 28.30 26.30 -20.13
C SER A 15 27.88 25.01 -19.43
N PRO A 16 26.96 24.20 -19.99
CA PRO A 16 26.55 22.96 -19.36
C PRO A 16 27.80 22.11 -19.14
N THR A 17 28.16 21.89 -17.87
CA THR A 17 29.18 20.92 -17.52
C THR A 17 28.71 19.59 -18.08
N PRO A 18 29.53 18.88 -18.88
CA PRO A 18 29.14 17.56 -19.34
C PRO A 18 28.78 16.70 -18.11
N PRO A 19 27.71 15.88 -18.21
CA PRO A 19 27.27 15.03 -17.10
C PRO A 19 28.44 14.21 -16.59
N VAL A 20 28.43 13.88 -15.30
CA VAL A 20 29.40 12.93 -14.74
C VAL A 20 29.20 11.60 -15.46
N GLY A 21 30.03 11.31 -16.48
CA GLY A 21 29.95 10.07 -17.25
C GLY A 21 30.29 8.83 -16.42
N ASP A 22 30.13 7.65 -17.03
CA ASP A 22 30.25 6.29 -16.43
C ASP A 22 31.54 5.95 -15.66
N ARG A 23 32.49 6.89 -15.56
CA ARG A 23 33.78 6.71 -14.87
C ARG A 23 33.73 6.92 -13.36
N PHE A 24 32.65 7.46 -12.80
CA PHE A 24 32.49 7.67 -11.35
C PHE A 24 31.26 6.95 -10.82
N PRO A 25 31.28 6.47 -9.56
CA PRO A 25 30.10 5.87 -8.95
C PRO A 25 28.97 6.90 -8.84
N ARG A 26 27.74 6.42 -9.00
CA ARG A 26 26.53 7.25 -8.87
C ARG A 26 26.39 7.79 -7.46
N MET A 27 26.14 9.09 -7.35
CA MET A 27 25.92 9.79 -6.07
C MET A 27 24.56 10.50 -6.04
N ASP A 28 23.66 10.12 -6.94
CA ASP A 28 22.39 10.77 -7.21
C ASP A 28 21.16 9.94 -6.83
N VAL A 29 21.35 8.75 -6.29
CA VAL A 29 20.27 7.84 -5.91
C VAL A 29 19.98 7.96 -4.42
N ALA A 30 18.71 8.19 -4.08
CA ALA A 30 18.21 8.25 -2.72
C ALA A 30 17.46 6.96 -2.33
N VAL A 31 17.40 6.69 -1.04
CA VAL A 31 16.53 5.67 -0.42
C VAL A 31 15.53 6.41 0.45
N PHE A 32 14.25 6.22 0.16
CA PHE A 32 13.15 6.72 0.97
C PHE A 32 12.52 5.56 1.74
N VAL A 33 12.38 5.72 3.05
CA VAL A 33 11.80 4.70 3.93
C VAL A 33 10.59 5.30 4.63
N GLY A 34 9.43 4.65 4.54
CA GLY A 34 8.23 5.23 5.14
C GLY A 34 6.96 4.44 4.87
N ILE A 35 5.84 5.10 5.10
CA ILE A 35 4.50 4.50 5.06
C ILE A 35 3.93 4.68 3.66
N ALA A 36 3.49 3.57 3.05
CA ALA A 36 2.83 3.53 1.76
C ALA A 36 1.52 2.74 1.83
N ALA A 37 0.59 3.03 0.92
CA ALA A 37 -0.73 2.41 0.89
C ALA A 37 -0.62 0.92 0.58
N ARG A 38 0.17 0.57 -0.44
CA ARG A 38 0.39 -0.79 -0.94
C ARG A 38 1.86 -1.02 -1.31
N GLY A 39 2.16 -2.17 -1.91
CA GLY A 39 3.50 -2.59 -2.31
C GLY A 39 4.20 -3.45 -1.26
N PRO A 40 5.36 -4.03 -1.60
CA PRO A 40 6.06 -4.98 -0.75
C PRO A 40 6.62 -4.30 0.49
N CYS A 41 6.43 -4.91 1.65
CA CYS A 41 6.94 -4.40 2.92
C CYS A 41 8.42 -4.78 3.10
N HIS A 42 9.20 -3.83 3.59
CA HIS A 42 10.64 -3.94 3.88
C HIS A 42 11.47 -4.47 2.72
N ARG A 43 11.02 -4.19 1.50
CA ARG A 43 11.72 -4.54 0.27
C ARG A 43 12.06 -3.27 -0.50
N PRO A 44 13.32 -3.06 -0.89
CA PRO A 44 13.68 -1.96 -1.77
C PRO A 44 13.06 -2.15 -3.16
N VAL A 45 12.23 -1.20 -3.58
CA VAL A 45 11.70 -1.13 -4.94
C VAL A 45 12.29 0.07 -5.65
N LEU A 46 12.81 -0.17 -6.85
CA LEU A 46 13.36 0.87 -7.70
C LEU A 46 12.24 1.72 -8.31
N VAL A 47 12.32 3.04 -8.15
CA VAL A 47 11.36 4.01 -8.67
C VAL A 47 12.09 5.07 -9.50
N GLU A 48 11.65 5.28 -10.73
CA GLU A 48 12.24 6.23 -11.68
C GLU A 48 11.27 7.37 -12.08
N SER A 49 10.04 7.35 -11.58
CA SER A 49 9.06 8.44 -11.77
C SER A 49 7.97 8.43 -10.69
N VAL A 50 7.23 9.54 -10.58
CA VAL A 50 6.05 9.61 -9.69
C VAL A 50 4.97 8.60 -10.10
N ALA A 51 4.73 8.41 -11.40
CA ALA A 51 3.77 7.42 -11.88
C ALA A 51 4.19 5.99 -11.50
N ALA A 52 5.48 5.67 -11.56
CA ALA A 52 6.01 4.38 -11.10
C ALA A 52 5.85 4.22 -9.58
N PHE A 53 6.03 5.29 -8.80
CA PHE A 53 5.75 5.29 -7.36
C PHE A 53 4.28 4.99 -7.08
N GLU A 54 3.36 5.72 -7.70
CA GLU A 54 1.91 5.58 -7.46
C GLU A 54 1.40 4.20 -7.93
N ALA A 55 1.96 3.68 -9.03
CA ALA A 55 1.69 2.32 -9.47
C ALA A 55 2.11 1.28 -8.40
N ALA A 56 3.32 1.37 -7.87
CA ALA A 56 3.86 0.40 -6.91
C ALA A 56 3.30 0.55 -5.49
N PHE A 57 3.15 1.79 -5.01
CA PHE A 57 2.93 2.11 -3.59
C PHE A 57 1.58 2.78 -3.30
N GLY A 58 0.83 3.16 -4.33
CA GLY A 58 -0.49 3.78 -4.22
C GLY A 58 -0.46 5.27 -3.89
N GLY A 59 -1.63 5.80 -3.54
CA GLY A 59 -1.85 7.21 -3.26
C GLY A 59 -1.50 7.64 -1.83
N THR A 60 -2.11 8.74 -1.41
CA THR A 60 -1.94 9.29 -0.06
C THR A 60 -2.56 8.36 0.99
N VAL A 61 -1.83 8.06 2.06
CA VAL A 61 -2.30 7.20 3.15
C VAL A 61 -2.88 8.07 4.27
N PRO A 62 -4.19 8.02 4.56
CA PRO A 62 -4.76 8.63 5.76
C PRO A 62 -4.34 7.84 7.00
N LEU A 63 -3.88 8.54 8.03
CA LEU A 63 -3.39 7.94 9.27
C LEU A 63 -4.38 8.22 10.40
N ALA A 64 -4.38 9.45 10.91
CA ALA A 64 -5.15 9.82 12.08
C ALA A 64 -5.79 11.20 11.91
N PHE A 65 -6.81 11.52 12.69
CA PHE A 65 -7.33 12.86 12.76
C PHE A 65 -6.44 13.73 13.66
N ASP A 66 -5.94 14.85 13.14
CA ASP A 66 -5.14 15.81 13.92
C ASP A 66 -6.03 16.94 14.44
N HIS A 67 -6.35 16.88 15.73
CA HIS A 67 -7.16 17.90 16.41
C HIS A 67 -6.56 19.31 16.36
N THR A 68 -5.24 19.43 16.16
CA THR A 68 -4.56 20.74 16.10
C THR A 68 -4.80 21.42 14.77
N SER A 69 -4.78 20.66 13.67
CA SER A 69 -5.02 21.18 12.32
C SER A 69 -6.48 21.08 11.88
N GLY A 70 -7.30 20.28 12.56
CA GLY A 70 -8.68 20.00 12.16
C GLY A 70 -8.77 19.17 10.87
N SER A 71 -7.71 18.43 10.54
CA SER A 71 -7.58 17.71 9.27
C SER A 71 -7.00 16.31 9.48
N THR A 72 -7.17 15.44 8.47
CA THR A 72 -6.57 14.11 8.48
C THR A 72 -5.06 14.19 8.27
N LEU A 73 -4.30 13.68 9.21
CA LEU A 73 -2.87 13.41 9.09
C LEU A 73 -2.64 12.34 8.02
N THR A 74 -1.67 12.58 7.13
CA THR A 74 -1.34 11.67 6.02
C THR A 74 0.14 11.30 6.00
N ALA A 75 0.48 10.12 5.48
CA ALA A 75 1.88 9.72 5.29
C ALA A 75 2.65 10.70 4.38
N ASN A 76 3.91 10.95 4.73
CA ASN A 76 4.85 11.88 4.11
C ASN A 76 5.72 11.22 3.03
N LEU A 77 5.86 9.89 3.02
CA LEU A 77 6.68 9.18 2.03
C LEU A 77 6.33 9.60 0.59
N GLY A 78 5.07 9.47 0.19
CA GLY A 78 4.61 9.81 -1.16
C GLY A 78 4.85 11.28 -1.53
N PRO A 79 4.42 12.25 -0.71
CA PRO A 79 4.73 13.66 -0.92
C PRO A 79 6.24 13.96 -1.01
N CYS A 80 7.10 13.35 -0.17
CA CYS A 80 8.55 13.54 -0.23
C CYS A 80 9.18 12.94 -1.49
N VAL A 81 8.71 11.78 -1.95
CA VAL A 81 9.15 11.19 -3.23
C VAL A 81 8.75 12.09 -4.40
N ARG A 82 7.54 12.67 -4.39
CA ARG A 82 7.13 13.67 -5.40
C ARG A 82 8.01 14.93 -5.36
N ALA A 83 8.34 15.41 -4.17
CA ALA A 83 9.25 16.53 -4.00
C ALA A 83 10.66 16.21 -4.54
N PHE A 84 11.16 15.00 -4.33
CA PHE A 84 12.44 14.54 -4.88
C PHE A 84 12.49 14.63 -6.41
N PHE A 85 11.50 14.07 -7.10
CA PHE A 85 11.42 14.14 -8.57
C PHE A 85 11.24 15.57 -9.08
N SER A 86 10.39 16.37 -8.41
CA SER A 86 10.15 17.77 -8.77
C SER A 86 11.41 18.65 -8.63
N ASN A 87 12.32 18.27 -7.74
CA ASN A 87 13.59 18.97 -7.49
C ASN A 87 14.78 18.37 -8.26
N GLY A 88 14.52 17.58 -9.32
CA GLY A 88 15.52 17.10 -10.26
C GLY A 88 16.14 15.74 -9.94
N GLY A 89 15.62 15.03 -8.93
CA GLY A 89 15.89 13.61 -8.74
C GLY A 89 15.37 12.79 -9.93
N LYS A 90 16.10 11.73 -10.31
CA LYS A 90 15.72 10.86 -11.44
C LYS A 90 15.40 9.43 -11.05
N ARG A 91 15.88 9.00 -9.88
CA ARG A 91 15.82 7.61 -9.44
C ARG A 91 16.00 7.52 -7.94
N CYS A 92 15.15 6.75 -7.29
CA CYS A 92 15.26 6.42 -5.88
C CYS A 92 14.81 4.99 -5.61
N TRP A 93 15.26 4.44 -4.50
CA TRP A 93 14.69 3.24 -3.90
C TRP A 93 13.65 3.65 -2.87
N VAL A 94 12.55 2.91 -2.82
CA VAL A 94 11.49 3.11 -1.83
C VAL A 94 11.34 1.82 -1.03
N ILE A 95 11.28 1.96 0.29
CA ILE A 95 11.06 0.87 1.24
C ILE A 95 9.82 1.21 2.06
N ARG A 96 8.75 0.45 1.86
CA ARG A 96 7.53 0.54 2.68
C ARG A 96 7.76 -0.12 4.03
N VAL A 97 7.32 0.52 5.11
CA VAL A 97 7.43 -0.03 6.48
C VAL A 97 6.09 -0.53 7.02
N ALA A 98 6.17 -1.54 7.88
CA ALA A 98 5.09 -2.08 8.70
C ALA A 98 5.71 -2.84 9.88
N TRP A 99 5.04 -2.95 11.01
CA TRP A 99 5.55 -3.65 12.18
C TRP A 99 4.41 -4.28 12.99
N SER A 100 4.62 -5.53 13.41
CA SER A 100 3.86 -6.23 14.45
C SER A 100 4.75 -7.31 15.06
N GLU A 101 4.46 -7.75 16.28
CA GLU A 101 5.22 -8.84 16.91
C GLU A 101 5.10 -10.14 16.10
N ASP A 102 3.91 -10.44 15.60
CA ASP A 102 3.64 -11.62 14.76
C ASP A 102 4.44 -11.58 13.44
N LEU A 103 4.51 -10.41 12.79
CA LEU A 103 5.33 -10.20 11.59
C LEU A 103 6.82 -10.47 11.87
N VAL A 104 7.35 -9.95 12.98
CA VAL A 104 8.77 -10.17 13.33
C VAL A 104 9.02 -11.63 13.66
N ALA A 105 8.14 -12.28 14.42
CA ALA A 105 8.25 -13.69 14.77
C ALA A 105 8.24 -14.59 13.52
N ALA A 106 7.30 -14.35 12.60
CA ALA A 106 7.19 -15.09 11.35
C ALA A 106 8.46 -14.93 10.49
N TRP A 107 8.98 -13.72 10.32
CA TRP A 107 10.18 -13.45 9.49
C TRP A 107 11.49 -13.97 10.06
N ARG A 108 11.55 -14.23 11.38
CA ARG A 108 12.76 -14.74 12.05
C ARG A 108 12.72 -16.25 12.28
N ALA A 109 11.59 -16.92 12.01
CA ALA A 109 11.50 -18.37 12.06
C ALA A 109 12.42 -18.99 10.99
N LYS A 110 13.28 -19.93 11.38
CA LYS A 110 14.34 -20.49 10.53
C LYS A 110 13.90 -21.67 9.63
N ASP A 111 12.73 -22.26 9.86
CA ASP A 111 12.44 -23.63 9.41
C ASP A 111 11.19 -23.81 8.53
N GLU A 112 10.51 -22.75 8.11
CA GLU A 112 9.41 -22.88 7.15
C GLU A 112 9.60 -21.90 5.99
N ALA A 113 9.32 -22.36 4.77
CA ALA A 113 9.15 -21.47 3.64
C ALA A 113 8.00 -20.52 4.01
N ILE A 114 8.35 -19.31 4.41
CA ILE A 114 7.39 -18.28 4.76
C ILE A 114 6.53 -18.05 3.52
N ASP A 115 5.25 -18.42 3.60
CA ASP A 115 4.24 -17.97 2.65
C ASP A 115 3.86 -16.53 3.03
N ASP A 116 4.04 -15.59 2.10
CA ASP A 116 3.98 -14.14 2.33
C ASP A 116 2.64 -13.66 2.94
N SER A 117 1.60 -14.50 2.94
CA SER A 117 0.25 -14.21 3.44
C SER A 117 0.07 -14.23 4.95
N THR A 118 1.02 -14.74 5.72
CA THR A 118 0.85 -14.93 7.18
C THR A 118 1.14 -13.68 8.03
N ILE A 119 1.49 -12.56 7.40
CA ILE A 119 2.36 -11.56 8.03
C ILE A 119 1.69 -10.19 8.22
N ILE A 120 0.92 -9.74 7.23
CA ILE A 120 0.05 -8.56 7.27
C ILE A 120 -1.20 -9.00 6.51
N ALA A 121 -2.38 -8.88 7.09
CA ALA A 121 -3.57 -9.43 6.46
C ALA A 121 -3.92 -8.67 5.16
N SER A 122 -3.89 -9.39 4.04
CA SER A 122 -4.53 -8.95 2.80
C SER A 122 -6.03 -9.10 2.94
N ASN A 123 -6.80 -8.14 2.44
CA ASN A 123 -8.22 -8.36 2.31
C ASN A 123 -8.47 -9.43 1.24
N ARG A 124 -9.42 -10.32 1.51
CA ARG A 124 -9.91 -11.30 0.53
C ARG A 124 -11.13 -10.72 -0.17
N ILE A 125 -11.35 -11.12 -1.41
CA ILE A 125 -12.48 -10.69 -2.23
C ILE A 125 -13.04 -11.94 -2.91
N ALA A 126 -14.29 -12.26 -2.59
CA ALA A 126 -15.00 -13.32 -3.28
C ALA A 126 -15.40 -12.85 -4.68
N LEU A 127 -15.07 -13.63 -5.70
CA LEU A 127 -15.52 -13.36 -7.07
C LEU A 127 -16.91 -13.96 -7.27
N SER A 128 -17.94 -13.12 -7.13
CA SER A 128 -19.32 -13.57 -7.30
C SER A 128 -19.52 -14.23 -8.67
N GLY A 129 -20.17 -15.39 -8.69
CA GLY A 129 -20.43 -16.15 -9.93
C GLY A 129 -19.24 -16.98 -10.44
N LEU A 130 -18.16 -17.09 -9.66
CA LEU A 130 -17.01 -17.93 -10.01
C LEU A 130 -16.74 -18.95 -8.89
N LEU A 131 -16.51 -20.22 -9.27
CA LEU A 131 -16.05 -21.29 -8.38
C LEU A 131 -14.62 -21.68 -8.74
N GLY A 132 -13.77 -21.89 -7.75
CA GLY A 132 -12.44 -22.44 -7.92
C GLY A 132 -12.47 -23.97 -7.79
N ARG A 133 -11.77 -24.67 -8.69
CA ARG A 133 -11.49 -26.09 -8.54
C ARG A 133 -9.99 -26.29 -8.41
N PHE A 134 -9.53 -26.66 -7.21
CA PHE A 134 -8.11 -26.70 -6.87
C PHE A 134 -7.66 -28.10 -6.44
N PRO A 135 -6.39 -28.48 -6.69
CA PRO A 135 -5.87 -29.76 -6.23
C PRO A 135 -5.75 -29.77 -4.70
N ARG A 136 -6.16 -30.85 -4.04
CA ARG A 136 -6.01 -30.98 -2.58
C ARG A 136 -4.80 -31.86 -2.26
N VAL A 137 -3.83 -31.27 -1.56
CA VAL A 137 -2.58 -31.94 -1.16
C VAL A 137 -2.89 -33.24 -0.42
N GLY A 138 -2.31 -34.36 -0.89
CA GLY A 138 -2.39 -35.67 -0.25
C GLY A 138 -3.65 -36.50 -0.51
N SER A 139 -4.64 -36.02 -1.28
CA SER A 139 -5.94 -36.72 -1.43
C SER A 139 -6.28 -37.28 -2.81
N GLY A 140 -5.47 -37.05 -3.86
CA GLY A 140 -5.79 -37.50 -5.23
C GLY A 140 -7.07 -36.90 -5.85
N GLU A 141 -7.76 -36.02 -5.12
CA GLU A 141 -9.00 -35.35 -5.51
C GLU A 141 -8.82 -33.83 -5.59
N SER A 142 -9.83 -33.14 -6.14
CA SER A 142 -9.88 -31.66 -6.17
C SER A 142 -10.95 -31.16 -5.19
N ARG A 143 -10.65 -30.08 -4.47
CA ARG A 143 -11.67 -29.29 -3.78
C ARG A 143 -12.39 -28.36 -4.77
N VAL A 144 -13.66 -28.09 -4.53
CA VAL A 144 -14.43 -27.06 -5.22
C VAL A 144 -14.88 -26.10 -4.14
N GLU A 145 -14.56 -24.83 -4.30
CA GLU A 145 -14.82 -23.78 -3.31
C GLU A 145 -15.11 -22.46 -4.03
N PRO A 146 -15.66 -21.45 -3.33
CA PRO A 146 -15.82 -20.11 -3.89
C PRO A 146 -14.50 -19.59 -4.46
N ALA A 147 -14.53 -18.96 -5.65
CA ALA A 147 -13.33 -18.35 -6.18
C ALA A 147 -13.01 -17.09 -5.38
N GLU A 148 -11.85 -17.07 -4.74
CA GLU A 148 -11.38 -15.92 -3.97
C GLU A 148 -10.06 -15.43 -4.54
N ILE A 149 -9.91 -14.11 -4.52
CA ILE A 149 -8.66 -13.41 -4.78
C ILE A 149 -8.33 -12.56 -3.58
N GLU A 150 -7.06 -12.24 -3.40
CA GLU A 150 -6.61 -11.36 -2.35
C GLU A 150 -6.24 -10.01 -2.93
N ALA A 151 -6.32 -8.96 -2.12
CA ALA A 151 -5.66 -7.70 -2.42
C ALA A 151 -4.19 -7.96 -2.73
N ALA A 152 -3.69 -7.35 -3.81
CA ALA A 152 -2.33 -7.62 -4.30
C ALA A 152 -1.25 -7.33 -3.24
N SER A 153 -1.51 -6.39 -2.33
CA SER A 153 -0.66 -6.04 -1.21
C SER A 153 -1.46 -6.07 0.09
N ALA A 154 -0.77 -6.32 1.19
CA ALA A 154 -1.38 -6.30 2.49
C ALA A 154 -1.65 -4.86 3.00
N GLY A 155 -2.61 -4.74 3.93
CA GLY A 155 -3.00 -3.48 4.55
C GLY A 155 -4.37 -2.95 4.10
N ALA A 156 -4.73 -1.77 4.60
CA ALA A 156 -6.08 -1.23 4.47
C ALA A 156 -6.40 -0.49 3.16
N TRP A 157 -5.42 -0.34 2.28
CA TRP A 157 -5.62 0.34 0.99
C TRP A 157 -6.69 -0.31 0.12
N SER A 158 -6.95 -1.61 0.34
CA SER A 158 -7.94 -2.36 -0.40
C SER A 158 -9.34 -2.21 0.17
N ASP A 159 -9.56 -1.55 1.32
CA ASP A 159 -10.90 -1.37 1.91
C ASP A 159 -11.94 -0.76 0.96
N PRO A 160 -11.61 0.23 0.10
CA PRO A 160 -12.54 0.76 -0.89
C PRO A 160 -12.50 0.02 -2.25
N LEU A 161 -11.72 -1.06 -2.38
CA LEU A 161 -11.56 -1.79 -3.63
C LEU A 161 -12.82 -2.60 -3.95
N ALA A 162 -13.52 -2.26 -5.03
CA ALA A 162 -14.66 -3.03 -5.50
C ALA A 162 -14.27 -3.85 -6.73
N VAL A 163 -14.64 -5.14 -6.77
CA VAL A 163 -14.32 -6.04 -7.88
C VAL A 163 -15.57 -6.64 -8.46
N SER A 164 -15.76 -6.50 -9.77
CA SER A 164 -16.82 -7.18 -10.53
C SER A 164 -16.22 -7.98 -11.65
N ALA A 165 -16.95 -9.00 -12.09
CA ALA A 165 -16.52 -9.92 -13.12
C ALA A 165 -17.59 -10.07 -14.20
N ARG A 166 -17.15 -10.32 -15.43
CA ARG A 166 -18.00 -10.80 -16.52
C ARG A 166 -17.28 -11.90 -17.28
N VAL A 167 -18.04 -12.76 -17.96
CA VAL A 167 -17.48 -13.82 -18.79
C VAL A 167 -17.79 -13.55 -20.26
N LEU A 168 -16.74 -13.58 -21.07
CA LEU A 168 -16.82 -13.49 -22.52
C LEU A 168 -16.95 -14.91 -23.09
N ARG A 169 -17.93 -15.11 -23.98
CA ARG A 169 -18.19 -16.38 -24.65
C ARG A 169 -17.93 -16.23 -26.14
N ALA A 170 -16.92 -16.90 -26.65
CA ALA A 170 -16.62 -16.95 -28.07
C ALA A 170 -17.06 -18.32 -28.64
N PRO A 171 -18.05 -18.38 -29.56
CA PRO A 171 -18.48 -19.64 -30.15
C PRO A 171 -17.33 -20.37 -30.83
N ILE A 172 -17.29 -21.69 -30.66
CA ILE A 172 -16.31 -22.55 -31.34
C ILE A 172 -17.00 -23.67 -32.11
N SER A 173 -16.41 -24.06 -33.23
CA SER A 173 -16.83 -25.24 -33.97
C SER A 173 -16.24 -26.50 -33.33
N VAL A 174 -17.05 -27.50 -33.04
CA VAL A 174 -16.57 -28.82 -32.58
C VAL A 174 -17.00 -29.88 -33.58
N VAL A 175 -16.04 -30.62 -34.11
CA VAL A 175 -16.21 -31.69 -35.11
C VAL A 175 -15.58 -32.99 -34.58
N ASP A 176 -16.20 -34.14 -34.86
CA ASP A 176 -15.72 -35.47 -34.44
C ASP A 176 -15.40 -35.57 -32.92
N ALA A 177 -16.28 -35.02 -32.07
CA ALA A 177 -16.12 -35.13 -30.63
C ALA A 177 -16.25 -36.59 -30.15
N ARG A 178 -15.18 -37.14 -29.59
CA ARG A 178 -15.09 -38.50 -29.08
C ARG A 178 -14.72 -38.51 -27.60
N HIS A 179 -15.25 -39.50 -26.88
CA HIS A 179 -14.87 -39.72 -25.50
C HIS A 179 -13.37 -40.04 -25.38
N HIS A 180 -12.71 -39.40 -24.42
CA HIS A 180 -11.33 -39.67 -24.04
C HIS A 180 -11.28 -40.00 -22.54
N ARG A 181 -10.31 -40.78 -22.07
CA ARG A 181 -10.14 -41.05 -20.63
C ARG A 181 -10.04 -39.71 -19.88
N TRP A 182 -11.04 -39.43 -19.03
CA TRP A 182 -11.20 -38.18 -18.28
C TRP A 182 -11.38 -36.89 -19.11
N GLY A 183 -11.77 -36.98 -20.38
CA GLY A 183 -11.94 -35.82 -21.23
C GLY A 183 -12.65 -36.13 -22.55
N LEU A 184 -12.32 -35.34 -23.57
CA LEU A 184 -12.75 -35.55 -24.94
C LEU A 184 -11.65 -35.18 -25.94
N ARG A 185 -11.71 -35.82 -27.11
CA ARG A 185 -10.92 -35.49 -28.30
C ARG A 185 -11.85 -34.91 -29.36
N PHE A 186 -11.46 -33.83 -30.03
CA PHE A 186 -12.25 -33.24 -31.10
C PHE A 186 -11.39 -32.46 -32.09
N GLU A 187 -11.98 -32.04 -33.20
CA GLU A 187 -11.42 -31.11 -34.18
C GLU A 187 -12.15 -29.77 -34.12
N SER A 188 -11.44 -28.67 -34.37
CA SER A 188 -12.02 -27.32 -34.39
C SER A 188 -11.41 -26.49 -35.51
N ARG A 189 -12.24 -25.69 -36.19
CA ARG A 189 -11.81 -24.63 -37.12
C ARG A 189 -11.51 -23.31 -36.39
N SER A 190 -11.92 -23.18 -35.14
CA SER A 190 -11.65 -22.01 -34.30
C SER A 190 -10.23 -22.10 -33.72
N ALA A 191 -9.53 -20.96 -33.67
CA ALA A 191 -8.21 -20.89 -33.07
C ALA A 191 -8.30 -21.05 -31.54
N LEU A 192 -7.83 -22.19 -31.04
CA LEU A 192 -7.74 -22.54 -29.62
C LEU A 192 -6.28 -22.70 -29.21
N SER A 193 -5.98 -22.38 -27.95
CA SER A 193 -4.66 -22.54 -27.34
C SER A 193 -4.69 -23.51 -26.17
N ILE A 194 -3.54 -24.08 -25.82
CA ILE A 194 -3.38 -24.86 -24.58
C ILE A 194 -3.74 -23.94 -23.40
N GLY A 195 -4.58 -24.42 -22.48
CA GLY A 195 -5.12 -23.66 -21.37
C GLY A 195 -6.47 -22.95 -21.66
N ASP A 196 -7.02 -23.02 -22.87
CA ASP A 196 -8.36 -22.51 -23.12
C ASP A 196 -9.41 -23.35 -22.38
N LEU A 197 -10.33 -22.69 -21.67
CA LEU A 197 -11.51 -23.32 -21.06
C LEU A 197 -12.69 -23.28 -22.04
N ILE A 198 -13.33 -24.43 -22.24
CA ILE A 198 -14.46 -24.61 -23.15
C ILE A 198 -15.70 -24.96 -22.33
N GLU A 199 -16.80 -24.25 -22.57
CA GLU A 199 -18.15 -24.59 -22.10
C GLU A 199 -18.92 -25.33 -23.20
N LEU A 200 -19.46 -26.50 -22.86
CA LEU A 200 -20.40 -27.26 -23.69
C LEU A 200 -21.78 -27.22 -23.04
N ARG A 201 -22.77 -26.72 -23.78
CA ARG A 201 -24.15 -26.55 -23.31
C ARG A 201 -25.11 -27.38 -24.17
N GLU A 202 -25.81 -28.34 -23.56
CA GLU A 202 -26.89 -29.09 -24.22
C GLU A 202 -28.18 -28.27 -24.24
N TYR A 203 -28.91 -28.29 -25.35
CA TYR A 203 -30.14 -27.50 -25.50
C TYR A 203 -31.28 -27.98 -24.58
N ASP A 204 -31.43 -29.30 -24.40
CA ASP A 204 -32.62 -29.87 -23.75
C ASP A 204 -32.41 -30.27 -22.27
N ALA A 205 -31.16 -30.29 -21.80
CA ALA A 205 -30.81 -30.88 -20.50
C ALA A 205 -30.42 -29.87 -19.42
N GLY A 206 -30.16 -28.61 -19.75
CA GLY A 206 -29.69 -27.61 -18.78
C GLY A 206 -28.32 -27.92 -18.15
N ILE A 207 -27.55 -28.86 -18.74
CA ILE A 207 -26.24 -29.27 -18.22
C ILE A 207 -25.14 -28.43 -18.86
N LEU A 208 -24.40 -27.72 -18.00
CA LEU A 208 -23.18 -26.98 -18.32
C LEU A 208 -21.97 -27.88 -18.08
N ARG A 209 -21.11 -28.06 -19.08
CA ARG A 209 -19.87 -28.84 -18.93
C ARG A 209 -18.66 -28.00 -19.28
N TYR A 210 -17.61 -28.13 -18.49
CA TYR A 210 -16.38 -27.38 -18.65
C TYR A 210 -15.21 -28.32 -18.92
N ALA A 211 -14.49 -28.07 -20.01
CA ALA A 211 -13.29 -28.83 -20.39
C ALA A 211 -12.13 -27.90 -20.72
N LYS A 212 -10.93 -28.23 -20.25
CA LYS A 212 -9.70 -27.48 -20.46
C LYS A 212 -8.87 -28.09 -21.59
N VAL A 213 -8.45 -27.31 -22.57
CA VAL A 213 -7.54 -27.79 -23.63
C VAL A 213 -6.14 -28.05 -23.06
N VAL A 214 -5.67 -29.29 -23.14
CA VAL A 214 -4.39 -29.72 -22.55
C VAL A 214 -3.32 -29.95 -23.61
N HIS A 215 -3.72 -30.40 -24.81
CA HIS A 215 -2.80 -30.69 -25.92
C HIS A 215 -3.45 -30.42 -27.27
N ILE A 216 -2.64 -30.01 -28.24
CA ILE A 216 -3.05 -29.75 -29.64
C ILE A 216 -1.99 -30.36 -30.55
N GLU A 217 -2.42 -31.25 -31.46
CA GLU A 217 -1.52 -31.91 -32.40
C GLU A 217 -2.25 -32.31 -33.68
N ASN A 218 -1.67 -31.98 -34.84
CA ASN A 218 -2.17 -32.35 -36.16
C ASN A 218 -3.66 -32.01 -36.40
N GLY A 219 -4.15 -30.89 -35.84
CA GLY A 219 -5.55 -30.44 -35.97
C GLY A 219 -6.53 -31.12 -35.00
N HIS A 220 -6.08 -32.10 -34.22
CA HIS A 220 -6.83 -32.67 -33.12
C HIS A 220 -6.51 -31.94 -31.80
N LEU A 221 -7.54 -31.78 -30.98
CA LEU A 221 -7.46 -31.18 -29.66
C LEU A 221 -7.88 -32.19 -28.60
N TRP A 222 -7.14 -32.21 -27.50
CA TRP A 222 -7.46 -33.01 -26.31
C TRP A 222 -7.83 -32.07 -25.17
N ALA A 223 -9.05 -32.20 -24.67
CA ALA A 223 -9.53 -31.42 -23.56
C ALA A 223 -9.90 -32.31 -22.37
N ALA A 224 -9.40 -31.98 -21.18
CA ALA A 224 -9.70 -32.68 -19.93
C ALA A 224 -10.95 -32.09 -19.26
N TRP A 225 -11.83 -32.94 -18.74
CA TRP A 225 -13.02 -32.48 -18.00
C TRP A 225 -12.61 -31.81 -16.70
N SER A 226 -12.95 -30.53 -16.54
CA SER A 226 -12.78 -29.82 -15.28
C SER A 226 -13.97 -30.07 -14.34
N SER A 227 -15.20 -29.70 -14.76
CA SER A 227 -16.42 -29.88 -13.98
C SER A 227 -17.69 -29.92 -14.84
N SER A 228 -18.82 -30.32 -14.25
CA SER A 228 -20.14 -30.30 -14.90
C SER A 228 -21.24 -30.02 -13.89
N PHE A 229 -22.24 -29.24 -14.30
CA PHE A 229 -23.29 -28.72 -13.45
C PHE A 229 -24.63 -28.76 -14.16
N LEU A 230 -25.67 -29.19 -13.45
CA LEU A 230 -27.06 -29.07 -13.87
C LEU A 230 -27.65 -27.80 -13.25
N GLU A 231 -28.11 -26.87 -14.09
CA GLU A 231 -28.84 -25.69 -13.62
C GLU A 231 -30.22 -26.08 -13.09
N ILE A 232 -30.61 -25.51 -11.95
CA ILE A 232 -31.88 -25.82 -11.31
C ILE A 232 -32.91 -24.74 -11.67
N THR A 233 -34.01 -25.12 -12.32
CA THR A 233 -35.06 -24.22 -12.82
C THR A 233 -36.43 -24.49 -12.17
N GLU A 234 -37.40 -23.59 -12.36
CA GLU A 234 -38.78 -23.75 -11.85
C GLU A 234 -39.51 -24.98 -12.40
N GLU A 235 -39.16 -25.43 -13.62
CA GLU A 235 -39.69 -26.65 -14.26
C GLU A 235 -39.17 -27.96 -13.61
N THR A 236 -38.22 -27.85 -12.68
CA THR A 236 -37.82 -28.87 -11.71
C THR A 236 -38.39 -28.50 -10.32
N PRO A 237 -39.69 -28.75 -10.04
CA PRO A 237 -40.46 -28.00 -9.04
C PRO A 237 -40.13 -28.30 -7.56
N ALA A 238 -39.15 -29.18 -7.30
CA ALA A 238 -38.72 -29.56 -5.96
C ALA A 238 -37.45 -28.83 -5.48
N LYS A 239 -36.93 -27.83 -6.22
CA LYS A 239 -35.56 -27.32 -6.02
C LYS A 239 -35.33 -25.81 -6.26
N THR A 240 -36.33 -24.93 -6.15
CA THR A 240 -36.04 -23.48 -6.19
C THR A 240 -35.13 -23.07 -5.01
N GLY A 241 -34.00 -22.41 -5.30
CA GLY A 241 -32.94 -22.05 -4.36
C GLY A 241 -33.33 -20.97 -3.34
N HIS A 242 -34.22 -21.31 -2.40
CA HIS A 242 -34.56 -20.47 -1.24
C HIS A 242 -33.93 -21.06 0.02
N ALA A 243 -32.90 -20.40 0.55
CA ALA A 243 -32.26 -20.80 1.81
C ALA A 243 -32.71 -19.87 2.94
N ARG A 244 -33.50 -20.35 3.89
CA ARG A 244 -33.68 -19.64 5.18
C ARG A 244 -32.61 -20.08 6.16
N LEU A 245 -31.73 -19.18 6.55
CA LEU A 245 -30.61 -19.42 7.43
C LEU A 245 -31.02 -19.02 8.85
N THR A 246 -30.63 -19.80 9.85
CA THR A 246 -30.93 -19.46 11.26
C THR A 246 -29.63 -19.38 12.03
N ASN A 247 -29.24 -18.19 12.47
CA ASN A 247 -27.96 -17.96 13.13
C ASN A 247 -27.96 -18.50 14.58
N ARG A 248 -27.22 -19.58 14.84
CA ARG A 248 -26.79 -19.98 16.19
C ARG A 248 -25.33 -20.45 16.16
N ARG A 249 -24.40 -19.65 16.70
CA ARG A 249 -23.02 -20.04 17.06
C ARG A 249 -22.25 -20.78 15.93
N ASN A 250 -22.00 -20.12 14.79
CA ASN A 250 -21.28 -20.69 13.63
C ASN A 250 -21.92 -21.97 13.04
N ARG A 251 -23.21 -22.18 13.29
CA ARG A 251 -24.02 -23.20 12.62
C ARG A 251 -25.19 -22.52 11.95
N VAL A 252 -25.36 -22.85 10.68
CA VAL A 252 -26.43 -22.32 9.86
C VAL A 252 -27.30 -23.50 9.44
N ASP A 253 -28.44 -23.65 10.12
CA ASP A 253 -29.49 -24.53 9.66
C ASP A 253 -30.23 -23.80 8.53
N ALA A 254 -30.24 -24.42 7.34
CA ALA A 254 -30.95 -23.90 6.19
C ALA A 254 -32.24 -24.70 5.98
N GLN A 255 -33.38 -24.01 5.99
CA GLN A 255 -34.67 -24.61 5.67
C GLN A 255 -35.02 -24.27 4.23
N PHE A 256 -35.02 -25.28 3.36
CA PHE A 256 -35.39 -25.19 1.95
C PHE A 256 -36.74 -25.91 1.79
N PHE A 257 -37.82 -25.14 1.55
CA PHE A 257 -39.22 -25.51 1.26
C PHE A 257 -39.71 -26.95 1.60
N GLU A 258 -40.71 -27.09 2.50
CA GLU A 258 -41.48 -28.32 2.89
C GLU A 258 -40.71 -29.66 3.06
N GLY A 259 -39.38 -29.65 3.07
CA GLY A 259 -38.52 -30.83 3.25
C GLY A 259 -37.78 -30.85 4.59
N PRO A 260 -37.17 -31.99 4.95
CA PRO A 260 -36.38 -32.12 6.18
C PRO A 260 -35.13 -31.21 6.14
N THR A 261 -34.80 -30.63 7.29
CA THR A 261 -33.64 -29.75 7.50
C THR A 261 -32.36 -30.42 7.00
N SER A 262 -31.67 -29.81 6.04
CA SER A 262 -30.40 -30.31 5.50
C SER A 262 -29.24 -29.52 6.09
N ARG A 263 -28.15 -30.22 6.42
CA ARG A 263 -26.98 -29.63 7.08
C ARG A 263 -26.19 -28.80 6.06
N VAL A 264 -26.11 -27.50 6.28
CA VAL A 264 -25.30 -26.58 5.48
C VAL A 264 -23.98 -26.33 6.20
N VAL A 265 -22.88 -26.41 5.45
CA VAL A 265 -21.56 -25.96 5.91
C VAL A 265 -21.30 -24.69 5.11
N LEU A 266 -21.30 -23.55 5.79
CA LEU A 266 -20.71 -22.35 5.21
C LEU A 266 -19.21 -22.58 5.20
N ASP A 267 -18.63 -22.76 4.00
CA ASP A 267 -17.20 -22.99 3.81
C ASP A 267 -16.41 -21.67 3.85
N SER A 268 -16.87 -20.73 4.69
CA SER A 268 -16.32 -19.38 4.75
C SER A 268 -16.44 -18.85 6.16
N GLU A 269 -15.45 -18.07 6.59
CA GLU A 269 -15.42 -17.42 7.90
C GLU A 269 -16.48 -16.31 8.06
N TYR A 270 -17.40 -16.15 7.10
CA TYR A 270 -18.45 -15.15 7.15
C TYR A 270 -19.36 -15.37 8.36
N THR A 271 -19.40 -14.39 9.26
CA THR A 271 -20.41 -14.31 10.30
C THR A 271 -21.75 -13.77 9.78
N GLN A 272 -21.81 -13.27 8.53
CA GLN A 272 -23.00 -12.73 7.86
C GLN A 272 -22.99 -13.01 6.34
N LEU A 273 -24.12 -13.38 5.75
CA LEU A 273 -24.23 -13.53 4.29
C LEU A 273 -24.30 -12.17 3.60
N THR A 274 -23.62 -12.07 2.46
CA THR A 274 -23.64 -10.90 1.59
C THR A 274 -24.11 -11.29 0.18
N VAL A 275 -24.68 -10.33 -0.55
CA VAL A 275 -25.03 -10.51 -1.96
C VAL A 275 -23.78 -10.95 -2.74
N GLY A 276 -23.92 -12.00 -3.53
CA GLY A 276 -22.87 -12.62 -4.33
C GLY A 276 -22.14 -13.80 -3.68
N SER A 277 -22.42 -14.08 -2.40
CA SER A 277 -21.82 -15.22 -1.66
C SER A 277 -22.31 -16.58 -2.19
N TRP A 278 -21.44 -17.60 -2.10
CA TRP A 278 -21.77 -18.98 -2.45
C TRP A 278 -22.18 -19.78 -1.22
N VAL A 279 -23.20 -20.64 -1.36
CA VAL A 279 -23.67 -21.56 -0.33
C VAL A 279 -23.61 -22.98 -0.87
N LEU A 280 -22.84 -23.85 -0.20
CA LEU A 280 -22.74 -25.28 -0.53
C LEU A 280 -23.66 -26.11 0.37
N PHE A 281 -24.44 -27.00 -0.23
CA PHE A 281 -25.23 -27.98 0.50
C PHE A 281 -25.27 -29.32 -0.23
N TYR A 282 -25.69 -30.36 0.49
CA TYR A 282 -25.81 -31.71 -0.05
C TYR A 282 -27.28 -32.12 -0.12
N GLN A 283 -27.75 -32.45 -1.32
CA GLN A 283 -29.09 -33.00 -1.54
C GLN A 283 -28.96 -34.43 -2.04
N GLN A 284 -29.45 -35.40 -1.27
CA GLN A 284 -29.35 -36.84 -1.58
C GLN A 284 -27.90 -37.32 -1.84
N GLY A 285 -26.91 -36.69 -1.18
CA GLY A 285 -25.49 -37.00 -1.35
C GLY A 285 -24.78 -36.22 -2.46
N GLU A 286 -25.53 -35.49 -3.29
CA GLU A 286 -24.97 -34.66 -4.37
C GLU A 286 -24.75 -33.21 -3.91
N ALA A 287 -23.64 -32.62 -4.33
CA ALA A 287 -23.28 -31.24 -3.99
C ALA A 287 -24.10 -30.25 -4.85
N VAL A 288 -24.75 -29.28 -4.18
CA VAL A 288 -25.50 -28.20 -4.81
C VAL A 288 -24.95 -26.86 -4.35
N TRP A 289 -24.69 -25.99 -5.32
CA TRP A 289 -24.11 -24.66 -5.13
C TRP A 289 -25.18 -23.61 -5.40
N LEU A 290 -25.46 -22.75 -4.43
CA LEU A 290 -26.37 -21.61 -4.57
C LEU A 290 -25.58 -20.31 -4.51
N ARG A 291 -25.88 -19.38 -5.40
CA ARG A 291 -25.35 -18.00 -5.33
C ARG A 291 -26.42 -17.10 -4.72
N ALA A 292 -26.08 -16.36 -3.68
CA ALA A 292 -26.99 -15.48 -2.97
C ALA A 292 -27.15 -14.14 -3.71
N ASP A 293 -28.17 -13.97 -4.55
CA ASP A 293 -28.42 -12.72 -5.29
C ASP A 293 -29.22 -11.71 -4.47
N VAL A 294 -30.02 -12.19 -3.52
CA VAL A 294 -30.80 -11.37 -2.57
C VAL A 294 -30.55 -11.88 -1.16
N VAL A 295 -30.25 -10.97 -0.23
CA VAL A 295 -30.08 -11.27 1.20
C VAL A 295 -31.00 -10.37 2.03
N ASP A 296 -31.87 -10.97 2.85
CA ASP A 296 -32.77 -10.26 3.77
C ASP A 296 -32.69 -10.88 5.17
N GLY A 297 -32.02 -10.20 6.10
CA GLY A 297 -31.73 -10.71 7.44
C GLY A 297 -30.88 -11.99 7.37
N ASN A 298 -31.50 -13.14 7.64
CA ASN A 298 -30.87 -14.46 7.48
C ASN A 298 -31.48 -15.28 6.31
N GLU A 299 -32.25 -14.69 5.40
CA GLU A 299 -32.68 -15.39 4.19
C GLU A 299 -31.78 -15.04 3.01
N ALA A 300 -31.42 -16.03 2.20
CA ALA A 300 -30.70 -15.84 0.95
C ALA A 300 -31.44 -16.54 -0.21
N ARG A 301 -31.54 -15.86 -1.34
CA ARG A 301 -32.23 -16.35 -2.54
C ARG A 301 -31.38 -16.11 -3.78
N GLY A 302 -31.39 -17.07 -4.70
CA GLY A 302 -30.73 -16.92 -6.00
C GLY A 302 -30.61 -18.24 -6.76
N PRO A 303 -29.89 -18.23 -7.91
CA PRO A 303 -29.74 -19.39 -8.77
C PRO A 303 -28.91 -20.49 -8.11
N ALA A 304 -29.20 -21.75 -8.47
CA ALA A 304 -28.55 -22.93 -7.92
C ALA A 304 -28.15 -23.95 -9.00
N TRP A 305 -27.06 -24.66 -8.74
CA TRP A 305 -26.48 -25.64 -9.66
C TRP A 305 -26.09 -26.93 -8.91
N GLN A 306 -26.58 -28.06 -9.39
CA GLN A 306 -26.21 -29.39 -8.88
C GLN A 306 -24.98 -29.89 -9.63
N GLN A 307 -23.92 -30.28 -8.92
CA GLN A 307 -22.74 -30.89 -9.53
C GLN A 307 -23.08 -32.29 -10.06
N VAL A 308 -22.66 -32.61 -11.29
CA VAL A 308 -22.95 -33.89 -11.96
C VAL A 308 -21.70 -34.47 -12.64
N GLY A 309 -21.76 -35.74 -13.07
CA GLY A 309 -20.66 -36.40 -13.78
C GLY A 309 -20.39 -35.83 -15.18
N SER A 310 -19.11 -35.67 -15.54
CA SER A 310 -18.70 -35.18 -16.85
C SER A 310 -18.61 -36.31 -17.88
N ARG A 311 -19.37 -36.17 -18.97
CA ARG A 311 -19.34 -37.03 -20.16
C ARG A 311 -19.59 -36.21 -21.42
N VAL A 312 -19.18 -36.71 -22.59
CA VAL A 312 -19.49 -36.05 -23.88
C VAL A 312 -21.01 -35.95 -24.04
N PRO A 313 -21.57 -34.80 -24.46
CA PRO A 313 -22.99 -34.66 -24.74
C PRO A 313 -23.51 -35.72 -25.71
N GLU A 314 -24.68 -36.28 -25.42
CA GLU A 314 -25.36 -37.25 -26.30
C GLU A 314 -26.37 -36.54 -27.23
N THR A 315 -26.72 -35.29 -26.91
CA THR A 315 -27.62 -34.42 -27.69
C THR A 315 -26.85 -33.28 -28.36
N PRO A 316 -27.45 -32.57 -29.34
CA PRO A 316 -26.84 -31.38 -29.92
C PRO A 316 -26.45 -30.36 -28.84
N PHE A 317 -25.25 -29.80 -28.97
CA PHE A 317 -24.71 -28.86 -27.99
C PHE A 317 -24.05 -27.67 -28.68
N VAL A 318 -23.97 -26.56 -27.94
CA VAL A 318 -23.15 -25.40 -28.31
C VAL A 318 -21.85 -25.48 -27.55
N ALA A 319 -20.74 -25.21 -28.23
CA ALA A 319 -19.43 -25.09 -27.62
C ALA A 319 -18.96 -23.64 -27.67
N THR A 320 -18.45 -23.12 -26.55
CA THR A 320 -17.90 -21.76 -26.47
C THR A 320 -16.58 -21.77 -25.72
N ARG A 321 -15.61 -20.98 -26.20
CA ARG A 321 -14.40 -20.65 -25.44
C ARG A 321 -14.73 -19.54 -24.45
N LEU A 322 -14.28 -19.71 -23.21
CA LEU A 322 -14.49 -18.77 -22.13
C LEU A 322 -13.24 -17.95 -21.83
N SER A 323 -13.43 -16.66 -21.59
CA SER A 323 -12.46 -15.79 -20.92
C SER A 323 -13.16 -14.86 -19.94
N LEU A 324 -12.43 -14.35 -18.97
CA LEU A 324 -12.94 -13.50 -17.91
C LEU A 324 -12.43 -12.06 -18.12
N ASP A 325 -13.30 -11.09 -17.90
CA ASP A 325 -12.85 -9.73 -17.64
C ASP A 325 -13.13 -9.39 -16.18
N LEU A 326 -12.12 -8.83 -15.51
CA LEU A 326 -12.25 -8.28 -14.17
C LEU A 326 -12.26 -6.76 -14.24
N ARG A 327 -13.25 -6.15 -13.59
CA ARG A 327 -13.29 -4.71 -13.37
C ARG A 327 -13.01 -4.44 -11.89
N THR A 328 -11.99 -3.63 -11.66
CA THR A 328 -11.61 -3.15 -10.34
C THR A 328 -11.86 -1.66 -10.26
N GLU A 329 -12.48 -1.21 -9.18
CA GLU A 329 -12.78 0.20 -8.91
C GLU A 329 -12.13 0.58 -7.59
N LEU A 330 -11.34 1.66 -7.59
CA LEU A 330 -10.62 2.17 -6.43
C LEU A 330 -10.57 3.70 -6.53
N ASP A 331 -11.05 4.40 -5.49
CA ASP A 331 -11.04 5.87 -5.42
C ASP A 331 -11.61 6.59 -6.66
N GLY A 332 -12.63 5.99 -7.29
CA GLY A 332 -13.27 6.52 -8.50
C GLY A 332 -12.54 6.20 -9.80
N GLU A 333 -11.35 5.58 -9.75
CA GLU A 333 -10.66 5.06 -10.93
C GLU A 333 -11.13 3.64 -11.23
N THR A 334 -11.38 3.35 -12.51
CA THR A 334 -11.77 2.03 -12.99
C THR A 334 -10.67 1.42 -13.84
N ARG A 335 -10.27 0.20 -13.51
CA ARG A 335 -9.36 -0.63 -14.30
C ARG A 335 -10.07 -1.90 -14.74
N ILE A 336 -9.92 -2.26 -16.02
CA ILE A 336 -10.45 -3.50 -16.57
C ILE A 336 -9.30 -4.36 -17.09
N ASP A 337 -9.09 -5.51 -16.47
CA ASP A 337 -8.19 -6.54 -16.96
C ASP A 337 -9.02 -7.55 -17.78
N SER A 338 -8.79 -7.59 -19.10
CA SER A 338 -9.63 -8.34 -20.04
C SER A 338 -8.96 -9.59 -20.59
N GLY A 339 -9.77 -10.56 -21.05
CA GLY A 339 -9.29 -11.76 -21.72
C GLY A 339 -8.49 -12.68 -20.79
N ILE A 340 -8.79 -12.69 -19.50
CA ILE A 340 -8.14 -13.50 -18.50
C ILE A 340 -8.59 -14.95 -18.68
N SER A 341 -7.64 -15.87 -18.77
CA SER A 341 -7.92 -17.30 -18.82
C SER A 341 -8.27 -17.85 -17.44
N LEU A 342 -9.18 -18.81 -17.46
CA LEU A 342 -9.73 -19.46 -16.28
C LEU A 342 -8.94 -20.72 -15.89
N THR A 343 -7.78 -20.98 -16.47
CA THR A 343 -6.96 -22.17 -16.18
C THR A 343 -5.49 -21.82 -15.94
N PRO A 344 -4.74 -22.59 -15.12
CA PRO A 344 -3.39 -22.22 -14.69
C PRO A 344 -2.31 -22.32 -15.77
N GLU A 345 -2.55 -23.02 -16.88
CA GLU A 345 -1.56 -23.23 -17.95
C GLU A 345 -1.49 -22.07 -18.94
N ALA A 346 -2.50 -21.21 -18.96
CA ALA A 346 -2.55 -20.07 -19.86
C ALA A 346 -1.66 -18.92 -19.34
N ARG A 347 -0.96 -18.26 -20.27
CA ARG A 347 -0.04 -17.15 -19.96
C ARG A 347 -0.74 -15.95 -19.30
N ASN A 348 -1.98 -15.67 -19.69
CA ASN A 348 -2.81 -14.59 -19.14
C ASN A 348 -3.88 -15.17 -18.21
N SER A 349 -3.50 -15.98 -17.22
CA SER A 349 -4.46 -16.63 -16.32
C SER A 349 -4.59 -15.89 -14.99
N LEU A 350 -5.71 -16.08 -14.29
CA LEU A 350 -5.86 -15.63 -12.89
C LEU A 350 -4.73 -16.16 -11.99
N PHE A 351 -4.20 -17.34 -12.31
CA PHE A 351 -3.10 -17.97 -11.58
C PHE A 351 -1.74 -17.33 -11.84
N ALA A 352 -1.60 -16.51 -12.89
CA ALA A 352 -0.39 -15.74 -13.17
C ALA A 352 -0.31 -14.46 -12.33
N PHE A 353 -1.38 -14.05 -11.66
CA PHE A 353 -1.36 -12.95 -10.70
C PHE A 353 -0.70 -13.44 -9.39
N SER A 354 0.64 -13.39 -9.34
CA SER A 354 1.48 -13.83 -8.21
C SER A 354 1.50 -12.84 -7.03
N THR A 355 2.13 -13.20 -5.91
CA THR A 355 2.37 -12.32 -4.74
C THR A 355 3.28 -11.13 -5.07
N ASP A 356 3.27 -10.11 -4.19
CA ASP A 356 4.13 -8.92 -4.27
C ASP A 356 5.60 -9.33 -4.39
N ASP A 357 6.04 -10.26 -3.55
CA ASP A 357 7.45 -10.63 -3.52
C ASP A 357 7.90 -11.38 -4.76
N ALA A 358 7.07 -12.26 -5.33
CA ALA A 358 7.38 -12.87 -6.61
C ALA A 358 7.47 -11.81 -7.74
N HIS A 359 6.55 -10.83 -7.75
CA HIS A 359 6.55 -9.77 -8.76
C HIS A 359 7.79 -8.89 -8.68
N TYR A 360 8.23 -8.55 -7.46
CA TYR A 360 9.39 -7.70 -7.22
C TYR A 360 10.72 -8.48 -7.03
N ALA A 361 10.72 -9.83 -7.14
CA ALA A 361 11.91 -10.68 -6.97
C ALA A 361 12.70 -11.02 -8.23
N ALA A 362 12.16 -10.81 -9.42
CA ALA A 362 12.89 -11.13 -10.64
C ALA A 362 13.66 -9.91 -11.20
N ASP A 363 14.99 -10.03 -11.30
CA ASP A 363 15.87 -9.00 -11.88
C ASP A 363 15.70 -8.83 -13.41
N GLU A 364 15.10 -9.80 -14.11
CA GLU A 364 15.06 -9.82 -15.58
C GLU A 364 13.85 -9.09 -16.20
N ALA A 365 12.92 -8.57 -15.41
CA ALA A 365 11.81 -7.76 -15.92
C ALA A 365 11.44 -6.63 -14.94
N ARG A 366 12.35 -5.66 -14.79
CA ARG A 366 12.06 -4.33 -14.20
C ARG A 366 11.10 -3.52 -15.10
N ALA A 367 9.96 -4.10 -15.46
CA ALA A 367 8.95 -3.45 -16.27
C ALA A 367 8.05 -2.62 -15.36
N ALA A 368 8.03 -1.31 -15.60
CA ALA A 368 7.09 -0.34 -15.04
C ALA A 368 5.64 -0.57 -15.51
N VAL A 369 5.15 -1.81 -15.43
CA VAL A 369 3.77 -2.19 -15.76
C VAL A 369 2.98 -2.22 -14.45
N ALA A 370 1.86 -1.52 -14.41
CA ALA A 370 0.98 -1.52 -13.24
C ALA A 370 0.46 -2.94 -12.97
N ARG A 371 0.88 -3.53 -11.84
CA ARG A 371 0.37 -4.81 -11.32
C ARG A 371 -1.17 -4.76 -11.17
N PRO A 372 -1.89 -5.89 -11.31
CA PRO A 372 -3.29 -5.96 -10.92
C PRO A 372 -3.47 -5.52 -9.45
N LEU A 373 -4.66 -5.01 -9.12
CA LEU A 373 -5.03 -4.66 -7.74
C LEU A 373 -5.32 -5.91 -6.87
N VAL A 374 -5.37 -7.07 -7.50
CA VAL A 374 -5.72 -8.35 -6.88
C VAL A 374 -4.77 -9.44 -7.35
N ALA A 375 -4.57 -10.45 -6.51
CA ALA A 375 -3.71 -11.60 -6.79
C ALA A 375 -4.38 -12.91 -6.37
N LEU A 376 -3.85 -14.03 -6.87
CA LEU A 376 -4.28 -15.35 -6.41
C LEU A 376 -3.95 -15.51 -4.93
N ALA A 377 -4.90 -16.05 -4.15
CA ALA A 377 -4.68 -16.36 -2.74
C ALA A 377 -3.43 -17.26 -2.57
N SER A 378 -2.59 -16.94 -1.59
CA SER A 378 -1.26 -17.54 -1.49
C SER A 378 -1.33 -19.05 -1.20
N GLU A 379 -2.28 -19.47 -0.36
CA GLU A 379 -2.53 -20.86 0.00
C GLU A 379 -2.80 -21.70 -1.26
N ILE A 380 -3.58 -21.15 -2.19
CA ILE A 380 -3.89 -21.79 -3.47
C ILE A 380 -2.63 -21.91 -4.33
N SER A 381 -1.82 -20.85 -4.39
CA SER A 381 -0.55 -20.85 -5.12
C SER A 381 0.41 -21.90 -4.58
N GLY A 382 0.60 -21.96 -3.25
CA GLY A 382 1.46 -22.91 -2.57
C GLY A 382 1.01 -24.36 -2.72
N GLU A 383 -0.29 -24.64 -2.64
CA GLU A 383 -0.84 -25.99 -2.89
C GLU A 383 -0.61 -26.45 -4.33
N ILE A 384 -0.87 -25.59 -5.33
CA ILE A 384 -0.65 -25.92 -6.74
C ILE A 384 0.81 -26.24 -6.99
N GLU A 385 1.72 -25.42 -6.47
CA GLU A 385 3.16 -25.62 -6.63
C GLU A 385 3.63 -26.88 -5.90
N THR A 386 3.15 -27.13 -4.69
CA THR A 386 3.44 -28.37 -3.94
C THR A 386 2.99 -29.62 -4.69
N VAL A 387 1.77 -29.59 -5.27
CA VAL A 387 1.23 -30.72 -6.04
C VAL A 387 2.04 -30.90 -7.34
N ARG A 388 2.45 -29.80 -8.00
CA ARG A 388 3.36 -29.85 -9.15
C ARG A 388 4.68 -30.50 -8.78
N GLN A 389 5.34 -30.06 -7.71
CA GLN A 389 6.63 -30.60 -7.25
C GLN A 389 6.54 -32.07 -6.79
N ARG A 390 5.49 -32.46 -6.07
CA ARG A 390 5.31 -33.84 -5.58
C ARG A 390 4.97 -34.85 -6.68
N HIS A 391 4.18 -34.44 -7.69
CA HIS A 391 3.71 -35.35 -8.74
C HIS A 391 4.54 -35.27 -10.04
N ALA A 392 5.40 -34.27 -10.18
CA ALA A 392 6.35 -34.15 -11.28
C ALA A 392 7.74 -33.95 -10.69
N GLY A 393 8.48 -35.05 -10.47
CA GLY A 393 9.90 -35.00 -10.07
C GLY A 393 10.79 -34.29 -11.09
N GLY A 394 10.67 -32.96 -11.18
CA GLY A 394 11.41 -32.08 -12.07
C GLY A 394 11.03 -32.12 -13.56
N VAL A 395 9.90 -32.70 -14.00
CA VAL A 395 9.58 -32.78 -15.43
C VAL A 395 8.47 -31.83 -15.86
N ALA A 396 8.73 -31.10 -16.95
CA ALA A 396 7.92 -30.01 -17.51
C ALA A 396 6.47 -30.41 -17.86
N THR A 397 5.55 -29.44 -17.87
CA THR A 397 4.12 -29.53 -18.25
C THR A 397 3.81 -30.42 -19.47
N GLN A 398 4.78 -30.56 -20.39
CA GLN A 398 4.72 -31.42 -21.57
C GLN A 398 4.52 -32.91 -21.24
N ASP A 399 5.03 -33.39 -20.11
CA ASP A 399 4.91 -34.80 -19.70
C ASP A 399 3.50 -35.17 -19.22
N LEU A 400 2.82 -34.24 -18.55
CA LEU A 400 1.43 -34.42 -18.13
C LEU A 400 0.48 -34.40 -19.34
N ALA A 401 0.70 -33.49 -20.29
CA ALA A 401 -0.06 -33.42 -21.53
C ALA A 401 0.10 -34.71 -22.35
N ARG A 402 1.32 -35.21 -22.49
CA ARG A 402 1.60 -36.50 -23.16
C ARG A 402 0.90 -37.67 -22.46
N ALA A 403 1.03 -37.78 -21.14
CA ALA A 403 0.38 -38.85 -20.38
C ALA A 403 -1.16 -38.80 -20.47
N PHE A 404 -1.74 -37.60 -20.57
CA PHE A 404 -3.16 -37.44 -20.82
C PHE A 404 -3.52 -37.95 -22.22
N VAL A 405 -2.82 -37.54 -23.28
CA VAL A 405 -3.06 -37.94 -24.67
C VAL A 405 -2.95 -39.47 -24.86
N GLU A 406 -1.99 -40.11 -24.20
CA GLU A 406 -1.78 -41.56 -24.24
C GLU A 406 -2.77 -42.34 -23.34
N GLY A 407 -3.56 -41.65 -22.52
CA GLY A 407 -4.48 -42.28 -21.57
C GLY A 407 -3.76 -42.96 -20.39
N THR A 408 -2.50 -42.63 -20.13
CA THR A 408 -1.63 -43.19 -19.08
C THR A 408 -1.58 -42.32 -17.82
N ALA A 409 -2.20 -41.14 -17.81
CA ALA A 409 -2.29 -40.26 -16.65
C ALA A 409 -2.83 -41.00 -15.40
N THR A 410 -2.19 -40.77 -14.26
CA THR A 410 -2.51 -41.43 -12.98
C THR A 410 -3.59 -40.69 -12.19
N LEU A 411 -4.21 -41.35 -11.21
CA LEU A 411 -5.18 -40.71 -10.31
C LEU A 411 -4.58 -39.53 -9.53
N GLY A 412 -3.30 -39.59 -9.16
CA GLY A 412 -2.61 -38.48 -8.50
C GLY A 412 -2.37 -37.25 -9.38
N GLN A 413 -2.35 -37.43 -10.71
CA GLN A 413 -2.17 -36.34 -11.69
C GLN A 413 -3.50 -35.72 -12.13
N ARG A 414 -4.62 -36.41 -11.89
CA ARG A 414 -5.97 -35.95 -12.27
C ARG A 414 -6.34 -34.57 -11.71
N PRO A 415 -5.97 -34.19 -10.47
CA PRO A 415 -6.29 -32.86 -9.95
C PRO A 415 -5.68 -31.69 -10.76
N LEU A 416 -4.46 -31.83 -11.28
CA LEU A 416 -3.79 -30.81 -12.10
C LEU A 416 -4.50 -30.61 -13.46
N LEU A 417 -4.96 -31.71 -14.06
CA LEU A 417 -5.76 -31.69 -15.30
C LEU A 417 -7.13 -31.01 -15.11
N ARG A 418 -7.66 -31.01 -13.89
CA ARG A 418 -8.98 -30.46 -13.54
C ARG A 418 -8.95 -29.03 -13.05
N ALA A 419 -7.79 -28.51 -12.68
CA ALA A 419 -7.65 -27.18 -12.10
C ALA A 419 -8.14 -26.10 -13.07
N ALA A 420 -9.18 -25.37 -12.65
CA ALA A 420 -9.79 -24.27 -13.39
C ALA A 420 -10.73 -23.45 -12.48
N TYR A 421 -11.01 -22.22 -12.90
CA TYR A 421 -12.11 -21.40 -12.41
C TYR A 421 -13.36 -21.62 -13.28
N ILE A 422 -14.51 -21.84 -12.65
CA ILE A 422 -15.77 -22.19 -13.30
C ILE A 422 -16.77 -21.04 -13.18
N PRO A 423 -17.17 -20.39 -14.28
CA PRO A 423 -18.09 -19.26 -14.25
C PRO A 423 -19.55 -19.75 -14.26
N LEU A 424 -20.16 -19.81 -13.07
CA LEU A 424 -21.56 -20.18 -12.88
C LEU A 424 -22.41 -18.93 -12.65
N GLY A 425 -23.41 -18.72 -13.50
CA GLY A 425 -24.31 -17.55 -13.41
C GLY A 425 -23.68 -16.22 -13.83
N LEU A 426 -22.48 -16.22 -14.44
CA LEU A 426 -21.88 -15.01 -15.03
C LEU A 426 -22.39 -14.75 -16.45
N GLY A 427 -22.81 -13.49 -16.68
CA GLY A 427 -23.29 -12.99 -17.96
C GLY A 427 -22.23 -12.24 -18.77
N ALA A 428 -22.69 -11.59 -19.85
CA ALA A 428 -21.86 -10.71 -20.69
C ALA A 428 -21.63 -9.32 -20.06
N ASP A 429 -22.48 -8.93 -19.11
CA ASP A 429 -22.34 -7.70 -18.33
C ASP A 429 -21.61 -7.96 -17.00
N PHE A 430 -21.00 -6.91 -16.45
CA PHE A 430 -20.40 -6.99 -15.12
C PHE A 430 -21.49 -7.20 -14.07
N ASN A 431 -21.27 -8.18 -13.21
CA ASN A 431 -22.12 -8.41 -12.05
C ASN A 431 -21.96 -7.32 -10.98
N ALA A 432 -22.76 -7.41 -9.91
CA ALA A 432 -22.60 -6.58 -8.73
C ALA A 432 -21.18 -6.71 -8.18
N ALA A 433 -20.58 -5.58 -7.82
CA ALA A 433 -19.22 -5.56 -7.32
C ALA A 433 -19.15 -6.18 -5.91
N SER A 434 -18.23 -7.12 -5.75
CA SER A 434 -17.85 -7.69 -4.48
C SER A 434 -16.89 -6.75 -3.76
N LEU A 435 -17.12 -6.54 -2.47
CA LEU A 435 -16.26 -5.77 -1.60
C LEU A 435 -15.28 -6.69 -0.87
N PRO A 436 -14.13 -6.16 -0.43
CA PRO A 436 -13.16 -6.91 0.32
C PRO A 436 -13.65 -7.17 1.74
N TYR A 437 -13.17 -8.26 2.32
CA TYR A 437 -13.36 -8.58 3.73
C TYR A 437 -12.02 -8.96 4.37
N SER A 438 -11.89 -8.67 5.65
CA SER A 438 -10.73 -9.05 6.46
C SER A 438 -11.05 -10.27 7.30
N SER A 439 -10.13 -11.23 7.38
CA SER A 439 -10.15 -12.31 8.36
C SER A 439 -9.82 -11.73 9.75
N GLY A 440 -10.80 -11.11 10.42
CA GLY A 440 -10.67 -10.61 11.80
C GLY A 440 -11.17 -9.18 12.05
N GLU A 441 -11.20 -8.78 13.33
CA GLU A 441 -11.70 -7.48 13.81
C GLU A 441 -10.65 -6.34 13.71
N GLN A 442 -9.57 -6.52 12.94
CA GLN A 442 -8.48 -5.56 12.85
C GLN A 442 -8.89 -4.26 12.14
N ARG A 443 -8.57 -3.12 12.75
CA ARG A 443 -8.77 -1.78 12.16
C ARG A 443 -7.71 -1.48 11.09
N PRO A 444 -7.93 -0.49 10.20
CA PRO A 444 -7.05 -0.18 9.07
C PRO A 444 -5.57 -0.06 9.39
N LEU A 445 -5.22 0.73 10.41
CA LEU A 445 -3.81 0.94 10.75
C LEU A 445 -3.19 -0.29 11.41
N GLN A 446 -3.95 -1.03 12.23
CA GLN A 446 -3.52 -2.33 12.77
C GLN A 446 -3.26 -3.33 11.64
N ARG A 447 -4.20 -3.46 10.70
CA ARG A 447 -4.04 -4.32 9.52
C ARG A 447 -2.89 -3.87 8.64
N SER A 448 -2.53 -2.59 8.64
CA SER A 448 -1.37 -2.08 7.89
C SER A 448 -0.05 -2.23 8.64
N GLY A 449 -0.05 -2.78 9.86
CA GLY A 449 1.14 -2.88 10.71
C GLY A 449 1.67 -1.50 11.13
N LEU A 450 0.78 -0.53 11.36
CA LEU A 450 1.13 0.86 11.69
C LEU A 450 0.81 1.21 13.15
N VAL A 451 0.53 0.21 13.98
CA VAL A 451 0.21 0.39 15.40
C VAL A 451 1.03 -0.62 16.23
N PRO A 452 1.82 -0.16 17.21
CA PRO A 452 2.05 1.24 17.59
C PRO A 452 2.91 2.01 16.59
N PHE A 453 2.90 3.34 16.68
CA PHE A 453 3.85 4.21 15.96
C PHE A 453 5.05 4.52 16.85
N ASP A 454 6.16 3.82 16.62
CA ASP A 454 7.43 4.00 17.33
C ASP A 454 8.63 3.63 16.42
N HIS A 455 9.85 3.75 16.93
CA HIS A 455 11.08 3.49 16.18
C HIS A 455 11.15 2.07 15.56
N ARG A 456 10.42 1.09 16.09
CA ARG A 456 10.42 -0.30 15.57
C ARG A 456 9.79 -0.41 14.18
N LEU A 457 8.97 0.55 13.77
CA LEU A 457 8.52 0.66 12.37
C LEU A 457 9.69 0.87 11.41
N PHE A 458 10.71 1.63 11.83
CA PHE A 458 11.77 2.10 10.96
C PHE A 458 13.11 1.40 11.20
N VAL A 459 13.31 0.77 12.36
CA VAL A 459 14.57 0.17 12.79
C VAL A 459 14.42 -1.34 12.90
N ASP A 460 15.37 -2.07 12.33
CA ASP A 460 15.40 -3.53 12.44
C ASP A 460 15.76 -3.95 13.87
N PRO A 461 15.02 -4.88 14.49
CA PRO A 461 15.30 -5.34 15.86
C PRO A 461 16.74 -5.84 16.08
N ALA A 462 17.38 -6.45 15.08
CA ALA A 462 18.76 -6.92 15.17
C ALA A 462 19.80 -5.78 15.14
N PHE A 463 19.42 -4.62 14.60
CA PHE A 463 20.27 -3.43 14.50
C PHE A 463 19.92 -2.37 15.56
N ALA A 464 18.74 -2.46 16.18
CA ALA A 464 18.31 -1.58 17.25
C ALA A 464 19.34 -1.59 18.40
N GLY A 465 19.76 -0.39 18.83
CA GLY A 465 20.75 -0.22 19.91
C GLY A 465 22.19 -0.60 19.56
N GLN A 466 22.47 -1.18 18.38
CA GLN A 466 23.83 -1.57 18.00
C GLN A 466 24.69 -0.34 17.71
N SER A 467 25.99 -0.43 18.03
CA SER A 467 26.96 0.61 17.68
C SER A 467 27.27 0.62 16.19
N THR A 468 27.78 1.73 15.67
CA THR A 468 28.19 1.89 14.26
C THR A 468 29.14 0.76 13.80
N ARG A 469 30.05 0.31 14.67
CA ARG A 469 30.98 -0.79 14.36
C ARG A 469 30.29 -2.14 14.27
N GLU A 470 29.33 -2.41 15.15
CA GLU A 470 28.58 -3.67 15.11
C GLU A 470 27.62 -3.69 13.92
N ILE A 471 27.03 -2.55 13.52
CA ILE A 471 26.23 -2.46 12.28
C ILE A 471 27.06 -2.87 11.05
N ASP A 472 28.28 -2.34 10.91
CA ASP A 472 29.19 -2.70 9.81
C ASP A 472 29.52 -4.20 9.84
N ARG A 473 29.82 -4.75 11.02
CA ARG A 473 30.07 -6.18 11.20
C ARG A 473 28.87 -7.05 10.82
N LEU A 474 27.67 -6.71 11.28
CA LEU A 474 26.43 -7.44 10.99
C LEU A 474 26.09 -7.40 9.50
N ALA A 475 26.31 -6.25 8.85
CA ALA A 475 26.12 -6.09 7.42
C ALA A 475 27.05 -7.00 6.61
N VAL A 476 28.32 -7.12 7.01
CA VAL A 476 29.28 -8.04 6.38
C VAL A 476 28.88 -9.51 6.61
N GLN A 477 28.54 -9.89 7.84
CA GLN A 477 28.12 -11.27 8.15
C GLN A 477 26.84 -11.69 7.40
N ARG A 478 25.97 -10.74 7.06
CA ARG A 478 24.75 -10.99 6.29
C ARG A 478 25.06 -11.33 4.83
N LEU A 479 26.06 -10.70 4.21
CA LEU A 479 26.45 -11.05 2.84
C LEU A 479 26.81 -12.53 2.71
N ASP A 480 27.18 -13.17 3.82
CA ASP A 480 27.51 -14.60 3.91
C ASP A 480 26.29 -15.51 4.25
N LEU A 481 25.11 -14.95 4.59
CA LEU A 481 23.92 -15.67 5.05
C LEU A 481 22.67 -15.27 4.23
N GLU A 482 22.35 -16.05 3.20
CA GLU A 482 21.40 -15.71 2.12
C GLU A 482 19.91 -15.55 2.51
N ASN A 483 19.50 -15.76 3.78
CA ASN A 483 18.08 -16.09 4.07
C ASN A 483 17.35 -15.30 5.19
N GLN A 484 17.84 -14.15 5.67
CA GLN A 484 17.05 -13.34 6.63
C GLN A 484 16.57 -12.05 5.98
N ARG A 485 15.29 -11.67 6.04
CA ARG A 485 14.87 -10.31 5.62
C ARG A 485 15.22 -9.27 6.68
N LEU A 486 15.54 -8.05 6.27
CA LEU A 486 15.71 -6.91 7.17
C LEU A 486 14.46 -6.05 7.20
N PHE A 487 14.30 -5.32 8.30
CA PHE A 487 13.20 -4.42 8.55
C PHE A 487 13.61 -2.95 8.42
N GLY A 488 12.63 -2.13 8.06
CA GLY A 488 12.72 -0.68 8.01
C GLY A 488 13.87 -0.20 7.14
N MET A 489 14.63 0.77 7.63
CA MET A 489 15.74 1.37 6.88
C MET A 489 16.89 0.40 6.60
N HIS A 490 17.02 -0.67 7.38
CA HIS A 490 18.11 -1.64 7.21
C HIS A 490 17.88 -2.56 6.01
N ALA A 491 16.65 -2.68 5.51
CA ALA A 491 16.37 -3.31 4.21
C ALA A 491 17.10 -2.63 3.04
N ALA A 492 17.67 -1.42 3.22
CA ALA A 492 18.56 -0.82 2.24
C ALA A 492 19.80 -1.68 1.91
N TYR A 493 20.21 -2.61 2.79
CA TYR A 493 21.27 -3.57 2.49
C TYR A 493 20.87 -4.62 1.43
N ASP A 494 19.57 -4.76 1.14
CA ASP A 494 19.06 -5.66 0.11
C ASP A 494 18.97 -4.98 -1.27
N ILE A 495 19.42 -3.73 -1.38
CA ILE A 495 19.53 -3.04 -2.68
C ILE A 495 20.63 -3.74 -3.51
N PRO A 496 20.33 -4.16 -4.75
CA PRO A 496 21.30 -4.87 -5.60
C PRO A 496 22.62 -4.10 -5.79
N GLY A 497 23.72 -4.80 -5.58
CA GLY A 497 25.09 -4.28 -5.64
C GLY A 497 25.81 -4.39 -4.29
N ASP A 498 27.00 -3.81 -4.18
CA ASP A 498 27.79 -3.96 -2.95
C ASP A 498 27.32 -3.02 -1.84
N SER A 499 27.16 -3.57 -0.63
CA SER A 499 26.65 -2.90 0.56
C SER A 499 25.21 -2.42 0.42
N VAL A 500 24.96 -1.29 -0.25
CA VAL A 500 23.62 -0.69 -0.46
C VAL A 500 23.41 -0.29 -1.93
N GLY A 501 24.13 -0.96 -2.84
CA GLY A 501 24.07 -0.73 -4.28
C GLY A 501 24.44 0.69 -4.73
N ASP A 502 23.56 1.31 -5.52
CA ASP A 502 23.78 2.64 -6.08
C ASP A 502 23.36 3.80 -5.15
N ALA A 503 22.67 3.50 -4.03
CA ALA A 503 22.19 4.47 -3.06
C ALA A 503 23.31 5.29 -2.39
N SER A 504 23.05 6.59 -2.19
CA SER A 504 23.99 7.51 -1.53
C SER A 504 23.33 8.54 -0.59
N ILE A 505 22.00 8.55 -0.52
CA ILE A 505 21.20 9.46 0.30
C ILE A 505 20.15 8.61 1.01
N LEU A 506 19.95 8.82 2.31
CA LEU A 506 18.94 8.14 3.12
C LEU A 506 17.97 9.17 3.71
N ALA A 507 16.66 8.98 3.51
CA ALA A 507 15.62 9.81 4.10
C ALA A 507 14.49 8.94 4.68
N VAL A 508 14.00 9.29 5.87
CA VAL A 508 12.92 8.59 6.57
C VAL A 508 11.83 9.62 6.94
N PRO A 509 11.09 10.15 5.95
CA PRO A 509 10.24 11.33 6.13
C PRO A 509 9.07 11.13 7.10
N ASP A 510 8.59 9.89 7.25
CA ASP A 510 7.49 9.58 8.16
C ASP A 510 7.90 9.56 9.63
N ALA A 511 9.19 9.42 9.94
CA ALA A 511 9.67 9.43 11.33
C ALA A 511 9.50 10.80 12.00
N ALA A 512 9.39 11.89 11.22
CA ALA A 512 9.15 13.23 11.72
C ALA A 512 7.66 13.54 12.01
N GLN A 513 6.76 12.57 11.83
CA GLN A 513 5.33 12.76 12.07
C GLN A 513 4.93 12.52 13.54
N PRO A 514 3.83 13.13 14.03
CA PRO A 514 3.22 12.70 15.28
C PRO A 514 2.71 11.26 15.16
N GLY A 515 2.79 10.51 16.27
CA GLY A 515 2.18 9.19 16.38
C GLY A 515 0.66 9.25 16.47
N TRP A 516 0.01 8.11 16.65
CA TRP A 516 -1.44 8.01 16.78
C TRP A 516 -1.87 6.89 17.71
N ALA A 517 -3.05 7.07 18.31
CA ALA A 517 -3.71 6.06 19.13
C ALA A 517 -5.18 5.93 18.73
N LEU A 518 -5.76 4.79 19.11
CA LEU A 518 -7.19 4.54 18.92
C LEU A 518 -7.99 5.59 19.71
N ARG A 519 -9.02 6.14 19.06
CA ARG A 519 -9.95 7.08 19.69
C ARG A 519 -11.00 6.32 20.48
N ASP A 520 -11.13 6.65 21.77
CA ASP A 520 -12.24 6.16 22.60
C ASP A 520 -13.37 7.19 22.62
N ASP A 521 -14.19 7.19 21.57
CA ASP A 521 -15.23 8.20 21.38
C ASP A 521 -16.64 7.71 21.73
N THR A 522 -16.78 6.46 22.17
CA THR A 522 -18.11 5.86 22.44
C THR A 522 -18.61 6.06 23.86
N ALA A 523 -17.71 6.29 24.82
CA ALA A 523 -18.06 6.38 26.23
C ALA A 523 -18.80 7.70 26.59
N ASP A 524 -18.49 8.81 25.92
CA ASP A 524 -18.88 10.16 26.39
C ASP A 524 -20.06 10.80 25.64
N LEU A 525 -20.61 10.15 24.62
CA LEU A 525 -21.72 10.73 23.84
C LEU A 525 -23.10 10.32 24.42
N PRO A 526 -24.04 11.25 24.59
CA PRO A 526 -25.38 10.96 25.10
C PRO A 526 -26.22 10.10 24.13
N SER A 527 -27.15 9.32 24.67
CA SER A 527 -28.10 8.53 23.87
C SER A 527 -29.19 9.44 23.30
N PRO A 528 -29.75 9.14 22.11
CA PRO A 528 -30.85 9.92 21.54
C PRO A 528 -32.10 9.86 22.43
N GLU A 529 -32.68 11.02 22.72
CA GLU A 529 -33.91 11.21 23.48
C GLU A 529 -34.95 11.87 22.58
N PRO A 530 -35.70 11.11 21.76
CA PRO A 530 -36.60 11.66 20.73
C PRO A 530 -37.79 12.48 21.23
N GLY A 531 -37.89 12.71 22.55
CA GLY A 531 -39.05 13.31 23.21
C GLY A 531 -40.22 12.33 23.36
N THR A 532 -41.11 12.62 24.31
CA THR A 532 -42.41 11.93 24.41
C THR A 532 -43.34 12.41 23.31
N PHE A 533 -43.99 11.46 22.62
CA PHE A 533 -45.04 11.74 21.65
C PHE A 533 -46.21 12.43 22.34
N ALA A 534 -46.52 13.67 21.95
CA ALA A 534 -47.76 14.36 22.30
C ALA A 534 -48.50 14.67 20.98
N PRO A 535 -49.60 13.97 20.67
CA PRO A 535 -50.37 14.24 19.45
C PRO A 535 -50.90 15.68 19.48
N THR A 536 -50.76 16.40 18.36
CA THR A 536 -51.04 17.84 18.22
C THR A 536 -52.51 18.21 18.51
N ASN A 537 -53.38 17.21 18.47
CA ASN A 537 -54.83 17.29 18.49
C ASN A 537 -55.47 16.99 19.86
N TRP A 538 -54.69 16.86 20.94
CA TRP A 538 -55.26 16.76 22.30
C TRP A 538 -55.43 18.12 23.01
N HIS A 539 -54.77 19.17 22.55
CA HIS A 539 -54.87 20.51 23.17
C HIS A 539 -56.06 21.35 22.68
N ASP A 540 -56.68 20.97 21.56
CA ASP A 540 -57.70 21.77 20.89
C ASP A 540 -59.14 21.30 21.19
N HIS A 541 -59.32 20.44 22.21
CA HIS A 541 -60.64 20.04 22.65
C HIS A 541 -61.34 21.21 23.40
N THR A 542 -62.05 22.07 22.66
CA THR A 542 -62.91 23.14 23.21
C THR A 542 -64.32 22.66 23.59
N GLY A 543 -64.49 21.36 23.86
CA GLY A 543 -65.74 20.80 24.40
C GLY A 543 -65.72 20.66 25.93
N PRO A 544 -66.83 20.26 26.57
CA PRO A 544 -67.10 20.37 28.02
C PRO A 544 -66.17 19.55 28.95
N CYS A 545 -65.14 18.90 28.43
CA CYS A 545 -64.31 17.91 29.11
C CYS A 545 -63.13 18.51 29.90
N LEU A 546 -63.12 19.82 30.16
CA LEU A 546 -62.21 20.44 31.12
C LEU A 546 -62.66 20.05 32.53
N VAL A 547 -62.33 18.82 32.94
CA VAL A 547 -62.41 18.40 34.34
C VAL A 547 -61.14 18.90 35.03
N GLU A 548 -61.30 19.80 35.99
CA GLU A 548 -60.22 20.21 36.89
C GLU A 548 -59.78 19.00 37.74
N GLY A 549 -58.57 18.49 37.48
CA GLY A 549 -57.85 17.60 38.39
C GLY A 549 -57.94 16.08 38.08
N PRO A 550 -56.97 15.28 38.58
CA PRO A 550 -56.60 14.00 38.01
C PRO A 550 -57.36 12.85 38.68
N GLU A 551 -58.39 12.35 38.02
CA GLU A 551 -58.74 10.93 38.16
C GLU A 551 -58.26 10.22 36.90
N GLU A 552 -57.35 9.25 37.07
CA GLU A 552 -57.01 8.28 36.03
C GLU A 552 -58.30 7.55 35.66
N LEU A 553 -58.76 7.74 34.42
CA LEU A 553 -59.92 7.03 33.91
C LEU A 553 -59.51 5.59 33.58
N ASP A 554 -60.13 4.61 34.26
CA ASP A 554 -59.91 3.17 34.06
C ASP A 554 -60.36 2.67 32.67
N ALA A 555 -61.08 3.49 31.90
CA ALA A 555 -61.48 3.21 30.52
C ALA A 555 -61.68 4.52 29.73
N PRO A 556 -61.53 4.50 28.39
CA PRO A 556 -61.73 5.68 27.55
C PRO A 556 -63.16 6.23 27.67
N ASP A 557 -63.31 7.56 27.65
CA ASP A 557 -64.62 8.21 27.53
C ASP A 557 -65.22 7.96 26.15
N PHE A 558 -66.26 7.13 26.09
CA PHE A 558 -66.97 6.79 24.85
C PHE A 558 -67.95 7.90 24.37
N GLY A 559 -68.00 9.05 25.06
CA GLY A 559 -68.85 10.20 24.75
C GLY A 559 -68.35 11.11 23.62
N GLY A 560 -67.09 10.98 23.22
CA GLY A 560 -66.51 11.66 22.06
C GLY A 560 -65.93 10.62 21.10
N PHE A 561 -66.65 10.28 20.03
CA PHE A 561 -66.11 9.43 18.98
C PHE A 561 -64.83 10.07 18.43
N LEU A 562 -63.68 9.40 18.62
CA LEU A 562 -62.49 9.66 17.81
C LEU A 562 -62.91 9.48 16.36
N ASP A 563 -62.60 10.45 15.50
CA ASP A 563 -62.85 10.36 14.07
C ASP A 563 -62.33 9.00 13.56
N SER A 564 -63.14 8.31 12.75
CA SER A 564 -62.77 7.04 12.11
C SER A 564 -61.49 7.12 11.26
N SER A 565 -61.02 8.34 10.98
CA SER A 565 -59.73 8.62 10.36
C SER A 565 -58.52 8.42 11.30
N VAL A 566 -58.71 8.34 12.63
CA VAL A 566 -57.63 8.24 13.61
C VAL A 566 -57.15 6.80 13.76
N ALA A 567 -55.91 6.53 13.37
CA ALA A 567 -55.26 5.22 13.44
C ALA A 567 -53.94 5.29 14.22
N VAL A 568 -53.74 4.33 15.13
CA VAL A 568 -52.46 4.18 15.85
C VAL A 568 -51.48 3.43 14.95
N LEU A 569 -50.47 4.13 14.45
CA LEU A 569 -49.37 3.53 13.70
C LEU A 569 -48.31 2.96 14.67
N ALA A 570 -47.77 1.79 14.33
CA ALA A 570 -46.69 1.16 15.05
C ALA A 570 -45.40 1.98 14.95
N ARG A 571 -44.57 1.93 16.00
CA ARG A 571 -43.26 2.59 15.97
C ARG A 571 -42.39 1.92 14.89
N PRO A 572 -41.92 2.66 13.86
CA PRO A 572 -41.05 2.10 12.85
C PRO A 572 -39.70 1.71 13.46
N ARG A 573 -38.95 0.83 12.78
CA ARG A 573 -37.56 0.53 13.14
C ARG A 573 -36.62 1.36 12.28
N LEU A 574 -35.75 2.11 12.95
CA LEU A 574 -34.61 2.79 12.35
C LEU A 574 -33.33 1.95 12.60
N GLY A 575 -32.82 1.36 11.52
CA GLY A 575 -31.51 0.75 11.46
C GLY A 575 -30.45 1.78 11.10
N ALA A 576 -29.31 1.71 11.78
CA ALA A 576 -28.17 2.58 11.56
C ALA A 576 -26.88 1.77 11.71
N PRO A 577 -25.74 2.23 11.16
CA PRO A 577 -24.46 1.57 11.34
C PRO A 577 -24.14 1.38 12.83
N ARG A 578 -23.71 0.18 13.21
CA ARG A 578 -23.30 -0.14 14.59
C ARG A 578 -21.95 0.49 14.94
N TYR A 579 -21.14 0.78 13.93
CA TYR A 579 -19.80 1.37 14.04
C TYR A 579 -19.80 2.75 13.39
N PRO A 580 -18.85 3.64 13.77
CA PRO A 580 -18.70 4.92 13.12
C PRO A 580 -18.59 4.78 11.60
N SER A 581 -19.38 5.58 10.88
CA SER A 581 -19.28 5.68 9.43
C SER A 581 -18.02 6.45 9.06
N ARG A 582 -17.26 5.90 8.10
CA ARG A 582 -16.09 6.56 7.52
C ARG A 582 -16.49 7.33 6.27
N GLY A 583 -15.85 8.47 6.04
CA GLY A 583 -16.03 9.25 4.81
C GLY A 583 -17.41 9.91 4.68
N GLY A 584 -18.14 10.09 5.79
CA GLY A 584 -19.37 10.87 5.79
C GLY A 584 -20.57 10.22 5.10
N SER A 585 -20.44 8.97 4.65
CA SER A 585 -21.47 8.27 3.91
C SER A 585 -21.97 7.05 4.67
N PHE A 586 -23.27 6.98 4.92
CA PHE A 586 -23.87 5.84 5.60
C PHE A 586 -25.31 5.62 5.18
N ARG A 587 -25.72 4.35 5.29
CA ARG A 587 -27.08 3.92 5.02
C ARG A 587 -27.88 3.81 6.30
N LEU A 588 -29.09 4.36 6.28
CA LEU A 588 -30.14 4.12 7.23
C LEU A 588 -31.16 3.16 6.60
N SER A 589 -31.62 2.19 7.38
CA SER A 589 -32.67 1.26 6.96
C SER A 589 -33.94 1.48 7.76
N PHE A 590 -35.07 1.34 7.08
CA PHE A 590 -36.39 1.62 7.60
C PHE A 590 -37.26 0.37 7.43
N SER A 591 -38.01 0.03 8.47
CA SER A 591 -39.04 -1.00 8.37
C SER A 591 -40.21 -0.65 9.26
N THR A 592 -41.41 -1.00 8.82
CA THR A 592 -42.64 -0.86 9.58
C THR A 592 -43.54 -2.06 9.34
N THR A 593 -44.44 -2.34 10.26
CA THR A 593 -45.48 -3.37 10.10
C THR A 593 -46.74 -2.82 9.43
N ASP A 594 -46.85 -1.50 9.31
CA ASP A 594 -48.02 -0.82 8.75
C ASP A 594 -47.86 -0.60 7.23
N ALA A 595 -48.76 -1.19 6.45
CA ALA A 595 -48.82 -0.99 5.02
C ALA A 595 -49.18 0.46 4.66
N ASP A 596 -48.75 0.88 3.45
CA ASP A 596 -49.06 2.18 2.83
C ASP A 596 -48.71 3.39 3.69
N THR A 597 -47.58 3.31 4.40
CA THR A 597 -47.06 4.40 5.22
C THR A 597 -45.90 5.13 4.52
N VAL A 598 -45.79 6.44 4.78
CA VAL A 598 -44.65 7.26 4.37
C VAL A 598 -43.71 7.42 5.55
N PHE A 599 -42.43 7.16 5.36
CA PHE A 599 -41.40 7.42 6.35
C PHE A 599 -41.01 8.90 6.34
N VAL A 600 -40.83 9.48 7.53
CA VAL A 600 -40.35 10.85 7.74
C VAL A 600 -39.14 10.78 8.66
N LEU A 601 -37.98 11.17 8.12
CA LEU A 601 -36.70 11.18 8.82
C LEU A 601 -36.30 12.61 9.18
N GLU A 602 -36.01 12.82 10.46
CA GLU A 602 -35.51 14.09 10.98
C GLU A 602 -34.10 13.93 11.54
N GLU A 603 -33.26 14.93 11.32
CA GLU A 603 -31.87 15.03 11.78
C GLU A 603 -31.72 16.15 12.80
N SER A 604 -30.87 15.93 13.80
CA SER A 604 -30.58 16.86 14.89
C SER A 604 -29.09 16.81 15.24
N ALA A 605 -28.49 17.97 15.55
CA ALA A 605 -27.14 18.00 16.11
C ALA A 605 -27.14 17.72 17.62
N ARG A 606 -28.30 17.83 18.27
CA ARG A 606 -28.48 17.58 19.70
C ARG A 606 -29.18 16.24 19.94
N HIS A 607 -28.82 15.57 21.03
CA HIS A 607 -29.43 14.29 21.41
C HIS A 607 -30.90 14.41 21.84
N ASP A 608 -31.34 15.62 22.23
CA ASP A 608 -32.69 15.96 22.67
C ASP A 608 -33.66 16.32 21.53
N PHE A 609 -33.18 16.36 20.28
CA PHE A 609 -33.95 16.70 19.08
C PHE A 609 -34.64 18.07 19.11
N THR A 610 -34.13 19.01 19.92
CA THR A 610 -34.68 20.37 20.00
C THR A 610 -34.43 21.20 18.73
N ASP A 611 -33.40 20.86 17.96
CA ASP A 611 -33.03 21.44 16.67
C ASP A 611 -33.33 20.50 15.49
N ALA A 612 -34.23 19.52 15.67
CA ALA A 612 -34.52 18.54 14.64
C ALA A 612 -35.14 19.16 13.37
N VAL A 613 -34.65 18.77 12.20
CA VAL A 613 -35.13 19.19 10.88
C VAL A 613 -35.45 17.97 10.03
N GLU A 614 -36.57 18.01 9.29
CA GLU A 614 -36.91 16.98 8.29
C GLU A 614 -35.86 16.98 7.17
N VAL A 615 -35.16 15.87 7.01
CA VAL A 615 -34.10 15.68 5.99
C VAL A 615 -34.54 14.77 4.86
N TRP A 616 -35.55 13.92 5.08
CA TRP A 616 -36.06 13.02 4.05
C TRP A 616 -37.47 12.52 4.33
N ARG A 617 -38.22 12.29 3.25
CA ARG A 617 -39.58 11.74 3.24
C ARG A 617 -39.78 10.84 2.03
N GLY A 618 -40.32 9.64 2.23
CA GLY A 618 -40.58 8.70 1.13
C GLY A 618 -41.08 7.33 1.58
N THR A 619 -41.25 6.42 0.63
CA THR A 619 -41.71 5.04 0.86
C THR A 619 -40.59 4.00 0.76
N ASP A 620 -39.40 4.40 0.33
CA ASP A 620 -38.25 3.52 0.23
C ASP A 620 -37.86 3.00 1.62
N SER A 621 -37.40 1.75 1.70
CA SER A 621 -36.97 1.12 2.96
C SER A 621 -35.51 1.44 3.32
N GLU A 622 -34.80 2.22 2.50
CA GLU A 622 -33.41 2.59 2.72
C GLU A 622 -33.15 4.02 2.24
N LEU A 623 -32.27 4.72 2.96
CA LEU A 623 -31.74 6.01 2.57
C LEU A 623 -30.23 6.02 2.80
N THR A 624 -29.48 6.47 1.80
CA THR A 624 -28.05 6.71 1.96
C THR A 624 -27.82 8.22 2.09
N LEU A 625 -27.27 8.63 3.23
CA LEU A 625 -26.80 9.99 3.48
C LEU A 625 -25.32 10.04 3.14
N THR A 626 -24.90 11.07 2.39
CA THR A 626 -23.50 11.30 1.97
C THR A 626 -22.98 12.63 2.49
N ASP A 627 -21.67 12.85 2.35
CA ASP A 627 -21.00 14.14 2.62
C ASP A 627 -21.18 14.69 4.05
N ARG A 628 -21.38 13.81 5.04
CA ARG A 628 -21.43 14.21 6.45
C ARG A 628 -20.03 14.50 6.98
N ALA A 629 -19.89 15.66 7.63
CA ALA A 629 -18.65 16.01 8.31
C ALA A 629 -18.38 15.09 9.52
N GLU A 630 -17.15 15.11 10.05
CA GLU A 630 -16.84 14.41 11.29
C GLU A 630 -17.71 14.94 12.44
N GLY A 631 -18.42 14.06 13.14
CA GLY A 631 -19.36 14.47 14.17
C GLY A 631 -20.27 13.35 14.69
N ALA A 632 -21.17 13.71 15.60
CA ALA A 632 -22.26 12.85 16.03
C ALA A 632 -23.57 13.45 15.54
N TYR A 633 -24.36 12.63 14.85
CA TYR A 633 -25.64 13.00 14.25
C TYR A 633 -26.74 12.19 14.91
N TYR A 634 -27.85 12.84 15.25
CA TYR A 634 -28.99 12.20 15.87
C TYR A 634 -30.15 12.18 14.88
N TYR A 635 -30.66 10.98 14.61
CA TYR A 635 -31.77 10.76 13.69
C TYR A 635 -32.97 10.24 14.43
N ARG A 636 -34.16 10.76 14.10
CA ARG A 636 -35.43 10.17 14.51
C ARG A 636 -36.34 9.93 13.32
N LEU A 637 -37.06 8.83 13.36
CA LEU A 637 -37.90 8.33 12.28
C LEU A 637 -39.32 8.11 12.80
N ARG A 638 -40.30 8.63 12.07
CA ARG A 638 -41.73 8.31 12.25
C ARG A 638 -42.35 7.91 10.91
N THR A 639 -43.50 7.25 10.96
CA THR A 639 -44.34 6.98 9.80
C THR A 639 -45.58 7.85 9.82
N GLU A 640 -46.08 8.19 8.63
CA GLU A 640 -47.33 8.92 8.44
C GLU A 640 -48.27 8.15 7.50
N ARG A 641 -49.57 8.16 7.82
CA ARG A 641 -50.64 7.65 6.96
C ARG A 641 -51.95 8.37 7.27
N ASP A 642 -52.57 8.95 6.24
CA ASP A 642 -53.88 9.61 6.34
C ASP A 642 -53.97 10.64 7.49
N GLY A 643 -52.90 11.41 7.71
CA GLY A 643 -52.81 12.40 8.80
C GLY A 643 -52.44 11.85 10.17
N ASN A 644 -52.35 10.52 10.33
CA ASN A 644 -51.84 9.89 11.55
C ASN A 644 -50.33 9.77 11.51
N THR A 645 -49.70 9.87 12.68
CA THR A 645 -48.25 9.82 12.85
C THR A 645 -47.89 8.78 13.91
N SER A 646 -46.87 7.96 13.65
CA SER A 646 -46.36 7.01 14.66
C SER A 646 -45.53 7.70 15.75
N PRO A 647 -45.25 7.02 16.87
CA PRO A 647 -44.14 7.38 17.75
C PRO A 647 -42.79 7.34 16.99
N TYR A 648 -41.82 8.14 17.45
CA TYR A 648 -40.47 8.14 16.88
C TYR A 648 -39.65 6.92 17.30
N SER A 649 -38.85 6.37 16.38
CA SER A 649 -37.63 5.64 16.73
C SER A 649 -36.43 6.54 16.54
N ALA A 650 -35.35 6.34 17.30
CA ALA A 650 -34.17 7.20 17.20
C ALA A 650 -32.86 6.42 17.22
N ARG A 651 -31.87 6.96 16.51
CA ARG A 651 -30.51 6.43 16.42
C ARG A 651 -29.50 7.56 16.41
N ARG A 652 -28.36 7.32 17.05
CA ARG A 652 -27.16 8.12 16.89
C ARG A 652 -26.30 7.49 15.81
N VAL A 653 -25.84 8.29 14.86
CA VAL A 653 -24.79 7.92 13.92
C VAL A 653 -23.56 8.74 14.22
N ILE A 654 -22.43 8.06 14.33
CA ILE A 654 -21.14 8.68 14.54
C ILE A 654 -20.43 8.68 13.18
N VAL A 655 -20.01 9.85 12.71
CA VAL A 655 -19.17 9.97 11.51
C VAL A 655 -17.76 10.29 11.98
N ARG A 656 -16.77 9.54 11.48
CA ARG A 656 -15.35 9.72 11.80
C ARG A 656 -14.52 9.76 10.53
N ALA A 657 -13.62 10.73 10.43
CA ALA A 657 -12.63 10.73 9.35
C ALA A 657 -11.57 9.65 9.58
N SER A 658 -11.24 9.34 10.83
CA SER A 658 -10.34 8.23 11.21
C SER A 658 -10.72 7.63 12.57
N ASP A 659 -10.47 6.32 12.73
CA ASP A 659 -10.55 5.63 14.02
C ASP A 659 -9.43 6.05 14.99
N TYR A 660 -8.43 6.77 14.50
CA TYR A 660 -7.24 7.16 15.23
C TYR A 660 -7.14 8.68 15.36
N ALA A 661 -6.59 9.15 16.47
CA ALA A 661 -6.25 10.56 16.68
C ALA A 661 -4.74 10.70 16.78
N ALA A 662 -4.23 11.80 16.24
CA ALA A 662 -2.82 12.15 16.36
C ALA A 662 -2.47 12.43 17.83
N LEU A 663 -1.32 11.91 18.25
CA LEU A 663 -0.73 12.14 19.56
C LEU A 663 0.27 13.30 19.49
N PRO A 664 0.64 13.90 20.63
CA PRO A 664 1.83 14.74 20.70
C PRO A 664 3.07 14.00 20.17
N VAL A 665 3.99 14.75 19.58
CA VAL A 665 5.26 14.18 19.08
C VAL A 665 6.09 13.67 20.25
N ASP A 666 6.48 12.40 20.18
CA ASP A 666 7.45 11.81 21.09
C ASP A 666 8.87 12.08 20.57
N ARG A 667 9.62 12.94 21.29
CA ARG A 667 10.98 13.33 20.88
C ARG A 667 11.95 12.15 20.90
N ASP A 668 11.73 11.21 21.82
CA ASP A 668 12.63 10.11 22.09
C ASP A 668 12.58 9.09 20.96
N GLU A 669 11.38 8.83 20.45
CA GLU A 669 11.18 7.94 19.29
C GLU A 669 11.81 8.52 18.02
N VAL A 670 11.66 9.82 17.76
CA VAL A 670 12.32 10.50 16.63
C VAL A 670 13.85 10.42 16.77
N LEU A 671 14.37 10.60 17.99
CA LEU A 671 15.81 10.52 18.27
C LEU A 671 16.37 9.12 18.02
N ARG A 672 15.68 8.06 18.45
CA ARG A 672 16.08 6.67 18.18
C ARG A 672 16.19 6.38 16.68
N VAL A 673 15.24 6.87 15.89
CA VAL A 673 15.27 6.73 14.42
C VAL A 673 16.44 7.52 13.83
N HIS A 674 16.64 8.78 14.22
CA HIS A 674 17.75 9.60 13.73
C HIS A 674 19.13 9.00 14.06
N VAL A 675 19.34 8.49 15.28
CA VAL A 675 20.60 7.81 15.61
C VAL A 675 20.79 6.55 14.76
N ALA A 676 19.74 5.74 14.56
CA ALA A 676 19.82 4.57 13.68
C ALA A 676 20.19 4.96 12.24
N MET A 677 19.62 6.04 11.70
CA MET A 677 19.97 6.56 10.37
C MET A 677 21.46 6.94 10.29
N LEU A 678 21.98 7.64 11.31
CA LEU A 678 23.39 8.03 11.37
C LEU A 678 24.32 6.81 11.45
N ARG A 679 23.97 5.81 12.26
CA ARG A 679 24.75 4.58 12.40
C ARG A 679 24.72 3.74 11.12
N LEU A 680 23.58 3.63 10.43
CA LEU A 680 23.47 2.97 9.14
C LEU A 680 24.32 3.68 8.06
N ALA A 681 24.21 5.00 7.97
CA ALA A 681 24.98 5.80 7.01
C ALA A 681 26.49 5.71 7.26
N ALA A 682 26.92 5.78 8.53
CA ALA A 682 28.31 5.69 8.93
C ALA A 682 28.89 4.28 8.82
N GLY A 683 28.12 3.26 9.21
CA GLY A 683 28.51 1.84 9.16
C GLY A 683 28.68 1.36 7.72
N SER A 684 27.70 1.60 6.84
CA SER A 684 27.83 1.32 5.41
C SER A 684 28.93 2.15 4.73
N ALA A 685 29.18 3.35 5.28
CA ALA A 685 30.04 4.39 4.69
C ALA A 685 29.74 4.64 3.20
N ALA A 686 28.46 4.52 2.83
CA ALA A 686 27.97 4.61 1.45
C ALA A 686 26.89 5.68 1.27
N MET A 687 26.22 6.11 2.35
CA MET A 687 25.08 7.02 2.32
C MET A 687 25.30 8.25 3.20
N THR A 688 24.52 9.31 2.96
CA THR A 688 24.35 10.45 3.88
C THR A 688 22.90 10.50 4.32
N ALA A 689 22.66 10.58 5.63
CA ALA A 689 21.33 10.70 6.22
C ALA A 689 20.83 12.15 6.18
N LEU A 690 19.64 12.37 5.60
CA LEU A 690 18.95 13.65 5.64
C LEU A 690 17.87 13.57 6.71
N LEU A 691 18.04 14.35 7.77
CA LEU A 691 17.15 14.38 8.92
C LEU A 691 16.16 15.53 8.79
N SER A 692 14.91 15.26 9.17
CA SER A 692 13.84 16.25 9.24
C SER A 692 13.31 16.29 10.67
N LEU A 693 13.05 17.50 11.17
CA LEU A 693 12.45 17.66 12.50
C LEU A 693 10.92 17.60 12.42
N PRO A 694 10.23 17.25 13.52
CA PRO A 694 8.77 17.24 13.54
C PRO A 694 8.14 18.59 13.21
N ARG A 695 6.99 18.57 12.51
CA ARG A 695 6.27 19.77 12.04
C ARG A 695 5.95 20.78 13.17
N ALA A 696 5.77 20.28 14.39
CA ALA A 696 5.44 21.10 15.55
C ALA A 696 6.65 21.88 16.11
N PHE A 697 7.88 21.45 15.83
CA PHE A 697 9.07 22.03 16.44
C PHE A 697 9.27 23.47 15.95
N ARG A 698 9.53 24.38 16.89
CA ARG A 698 9.93 25.76 16.63
C ARG A 698 11.46 25.88 16.71
N ALA A 699 11.98 27.09 16.55
CA ALA A 699 13.43 27.33 16.56
C ALA A 699 14.10 26.83 17.83
N ASP A 700 13.52 27.10 19.00
CA ASP A 700 14.06 26.66 20.30
C ASP A 700 14.00 25.13 20.43
N ASP A 701 12.87 24.50 20.09
CA ASP A 701 12.73 23.04 20.10
C ASP A 701 13.76 22.36 19.20
N ALA A 702 14.02 22.95 18.03
CA ALA A 702 14.99 22.46 17.07
C ALA A 702 16.43 22.55 17.61
N GLN A 703 16.78 23.67 18.26
CA GLN A 703 18.08 23.87 18.89
C GLN A 703 18.29 22.91 20.06
N ASP A 704 17.30 22.78 20.94
CA ASP A 704 17.33 21.83 22.08
C ASP A 704 17.48 20.39 21.58
N TYR A 705 16.72 20.02 20.55
CA TYR A 705 16.81 18.70 19.94
C TYR A 705 18.20 18.44 19.35
N MET A 706 18.79 19.42 18.67
CA MET A 706 20.10 19.30 18.08
C MET A 706 21.21 19.19 19.14
N ALA A 707 21.07 19.92 20.25
CA ALA A 707 21.93 19.75 21.42
C ALA A 707 21.82 18.31 21.98
N GLN A 708 20.59 17.79 22.12
CA GLN A 708 20.37 16.41 22.58
C GLN A 708 20.99 15.37 21.64
N LEU A 709 20.75 15.48 20.33
CA LEU A 709 21.29 14.56 19.31
C LEU A 709 22.82 14.54 19.27
N THR A 710 23.49 15.66 19.58
CA THR A 710 24.94 15.78 19.43
C THR A 710 25.73 15.68 20.74
N THR A 711 25.13 15.97 21.89
CA THR A 711 25.87 16.09 23.18
C THR A 711 25.29 15.26 24.32
N ALA A 712 24.02 14.86 24.25
CA ALA A 712 23.36 14.14 25.34
C ALA A 712 23.22 12.66 24.98
N GLY A 713 23.73 11.79 25.84
CA GLY A 713 23.40 10.39 25.76
C GLY A 713 21.92 10.20 26.08
N PHE A 714 21.13 9.77 25.09
CA PHE A 714 19.76 9.36 25.32
C PHE A 714 19.67 7.85 25.49
N GLY A 715 19.51 7.42 26.75
CA GLY A 715 19.34 6.02 27.10
C GLY A 715 20.38 5.08 26.47
N ASP A 716 19.91 3.94 25.97
CA ASP A 716 20.66 2.93 25.23
C ASP A 716 20.99 3.32 23.78
N ALA A 717 20.33 4.35 23.25
CA ALA A 717 20.50 4.82 21.88
C ALA A 717 21.52 5.96 21.72
N ALA A 718 22.15 6.43 22.81
CA ALA A 718 23.18 7.46 22.79
C ALA A 718 24.30 7.17 21.77
N LEU A 719 24.70 8.18 20.98
CA LEU A 719 25.98 8.13 20.28
C LEU A 719 27.10 8.23 21.31
N THR A 720 27.94 7.21 21.39
CA THR A 720 29.10 7.24 22.30
C THR A 720 30.19 8.18 21.75
N ASP A 721 31.14 8.62 22.58
CA ASP A 721 32.29 9.45 22.15
C ASP A 721 33.07 8.83 20.98
N ARG A 722 33.02 7.50 20.84
CA ARG A 722 33.68 6.75 19.74
C ARG A 722 32.87 6.75 18.44
N GLU A 723 31.66 7.26 18.46
CA GLU A 723 30.74 7.37 17.33
C GLU A 723 30.56 8.81 16.84
N GLU A 724 31.37 9.77 17.30
CA GLU A 724 31.33 11.18 16.85
C GLU A 724 31.43 11.29 15.31
N ARG A 725 32.19 10.38 14.69
CA ARG A 725 32.29 10.28 13.23
C ARG A 725 30.91 10.12 12.56
N SER A 726 29.94 9.47 13.19
CA SER A 726 28.61 9.23 12.62
C SER A 726 27.84 10.53 12.37
N LEU A 727 28.08 11.59 13.17
CA LEU A 727 27.48 12.91 12.97
C LEU A 727 27.81 13.52 11.60
N SER A 728 29.02 13.27 11.11
CA SER A 728 29.44 13.79 9.80
C SER A 728 28.72 13.13 8.61
N TYR A 729 28.02 12.03 8.83
CA TYR A 729 27.20 11.34 7.81
C TYR A 729 25.76 11.84 7.78
N GLY A 730 25.38 12.77 8.66
CA GLY A 730 24.06 13.36 8.71
C GLY A 730 24.04 14.84 8.35
N ALA A 731 22.89 15.31 7.87
CA ALA A 731 22.56 16.73 7.76
C ALA A 731 21.08 16.92 8.11
N LEU A 732 20.76 17.94 8.91
CA LEU A 732 19.40 18.22 9.37
C LEU A 732 18.86 19.47 8.67
N PHE A 733 17.67 19.38 8.08
CA PHE A 733 17.00 20.47 7.38
C PHE A 733 15.66 20.80 8.04
N HIS A 734 15.39 22.09 8.25
CA HIS A 734 14.16 22.59 8.89
C HIS A 734 13.92 24.05 8.43
N PRO A 735 12.69 24.58 8.37
CA PRO A 735 11.37 23.97 8.61
C PRO A 735 10.83 23.13 7.45
N TRP A 736 9.60 22.63 7.59
CA TRP A 736 8.89 21.93 6.51
C TRP A 736 8.52 22.92 5.40
N VAL A 737 8.36 22.38 4.20
CA VAL A 737 8.00 23.13 3.00
C VAL A 737 6.52 22.92 2.72
N ALA A 738 5.77 24.01 2.55
CA ALA A 738 4.40 23.98 2.05
C ALA A 738 4.42 24.07 0.52
N GLY A 739 3.75 23.14 -0.15
CA GLY A 739 3.60 23.09 -1.60
C GLY A 739 2.15 22.89 -2.02
N GLY A 740 1.81 23.30 -3.25
CA GLY A 740 0.49 23.09 -3.83
C GLY A 740 0.35 21.71 -4.46
N ARG A 741 -0.70 20.97 -4.11
CA ARG A 741 -1.36 19.96 -4.96
C ARG A 741 -2.60 20.63 -5.56
N GLU A 742 -3.06 20.15 -6.73
CA GLU A 742 -4.09 20.77 -7.58
C GLU A 742 -5.30 21.37 -6.83
N ASP A 743 -5.67 20.85 -5.64
CA ASP A 743 -6.75 21.39 -4.80
C ASP A 743 -6.39 21.64 -3.30
N ALA A 744 -5.13 21.46 -2.86
CA ALA A 744 -4.76 21.61 -1.44
C ALA A 744 -3.29 22.00 -1.18
N LEU A 745 -3.07 22.80 -0.13
CA LEU A 745 -1.74 23.09 0.43
C LEU A 745 -1.29 21.91 1.31
N LEU A 746 -0.25 21.20 0.89
CA LEU A 746 0.35 20.12 1.66
C LEU A 746 1.69 20.59 2.25
N THR A 747 1.86 20.41 3.56
CA THR A 747 3.14 20.62 4.24
C THR A 747 3.92 19.31 4.27
N VAL A 748 5.16 19.32 3.78
CA VAL A 748 6.03 18.14 3.71
C VAL A 748 7.39 18.42 4.34
N PRO A 749 8.04 17.41 4.94
CA PRO A 749 9.42 17.54 5.36
C PRO A 749 10.34 17.99 4.22
N ALA A 750 11.43 18.69 4.56
CA ALA A 750 12.34 19.24 3.55
C ALA A 750 13.24 18.18 2.89
N ASP A 751 13.39 17.00 3.52
CA ASP A 751 14.27 15.92 3.06
C ASP A 751 14.03 15.48 1.61
N GLY A 752 12.77 15.38 1.15
CA GLY A 752 12.44 15.01 -0.23
C GLY A 752 12.96 16.03 -1.24
N ALA A 753 12.63 17.31 -1.04
CA ALA A 753 13.08 18.40 -1.92
C ALA A 753 14.61 18.55 -1.92
N VAL A 754 15.23 18.49 -0.74
CA VAL A 754 16.68 18.60 -0.57
C VAL A 754 17.40 17.39 -1.18
N ALA A 755 16.89 16.17 -0.99
CA ALA A 755 17.41 14.97 -1.65
C ALA A 755 17.39 15.11 -3.17
N GLY A 756 16.31 15.67 -3.74
CA GLY A 756 16.18 15.94 -5.16
C GLY A 756 17.27 16.90 -5.67
N HIS A 757 17.50 18.01 -4.95
CA HIS A 757 18.59 18.94 -5.27
C HIS A 757 19.98 18.31 -5.17
N ILE A 758 20.22 17.53 -4.12
CA ILE A 758 21.48 16.81 -3.88
C ILE A 758 21.75 15.82 -5.04
N ALA A 759 20.71 15.13 -5.50
CA ALA A 759 20.77 14.23 -6.65
C ALA A 759 21.03 14.97 -7.96
N ALA A 760 20.27 16.04 -8.23
CA ALA A 760 20.44 16.87 -9.42
C ALA A 760 21.85 17.49 -9.48
N LEU A 761 22.40 17.90 -8.34
CA LEU A 761 23.78 18.41 -8.25
C LEU A 761 24.81 17.32 -8.58
N ALA A 762 24.66 16.13 -8.02
CA ALA A 762 25.58 15.02 -8.29
C ALA A 762 25.62 14.67 -9.78
N GLN A 763 24.47 14.67 -10.47
CA GLN A 763 24.40 14.38 -11.91
C GLN A 763 25.07 15.47 -12.76
N ASN A 764 24.78 16.74 -12.45
CA ASN A 764 25.12 17.86 -13.33
C ASN A 764 26.47 18.52 -13.02
N ARG A 765 26.91 18.51 -11.75
CA ARG A 765 28.13 19.22 -11.30
C ARG A 765 29.10 18.34 -10.54
N GLY A 766 28.61 17.36 -9.79
CA GLY A 766 29.39 16.46 -8.95
C GLY A 766 28.97 16.52 -7.48
N ALA A 767 29.30 15.46 -6.73
CA ALA A 767 28.88 15.29 -5.34
C ALA A 767 29.55 16.26 -4.34
N TRP A 768 30.64 16.92 -4.75
CA TRP A 768 31.43 17.86 -3.95
C TRP A 768 30.89 19.30 -3.94
N PHE A 769 29.81 19.59 -4.65
CA PHE A 769 29.14 20.89 -4.57
C PHE A 769 28.13 20.93 -3.42
N ALA A 770 28.12 22.04 -2.67
CA ALA A 770 27.18 22.27 -1.58
C ALA A 770 25.73 22.40 -2.11
N PRO A 771 24.74 21.67 -1.53
CA PRO A 771 23.33 21.79 -1.86
C PRO A 771 22.63 23.02 -1.25
N ALA A 772 23.31 24.15 -1.16
CA ALA A 772 22.79 25.42 -0.63
C ALA A 772 22.48 26.43 -1.75
N ASN A 773 21.70 27.46 -1.43
CA ASN A 773 21.38 28.60 -2.29
C ASN A 773 20.75 28.22 -3.65
N ARG A 774 19.84 27.24 -3.64
CA ARG A 774 19.07 26.79 -4.80
C ARG A 774 17.59 26.82 -4.50
N HIS A 775 16.80 27.27 -5.47
CA HIS A 775 15.35 27.37 -5.36
C HIS A 775 14.69 25.99 -5.32
N LEU A 776 13.98 25.71 -4.24
CA LEU A 776 13.15 24.52 -4.13
C LEU A 776 11.94 24.66 -5.05
N ALA A 777 11.74 23.69 -5.94
CA ALA A 777 10.59 23.63 -6.82
C ALA A 777 9.30 23.42 -6.02
N ASN A 778 8.21 24.05 -6.47
CA ASN A 778 6.85 23.94 -5.91
C ASN A 778 6.69 24.38 -4.45
N ALA A 779 7.72 24.97 -3.83
CA ALA A 779 7.64 25.57 -2.51
C ALA A 779 6.91 26.91 -2.59
N VAL A 780 5.79 27.04 -1.85
CA VAL A 780 4.99 28.27 -1.75
C VAL A 780 4.99 28.87 -0.34
N GLY A 781 5.41 28.10 0.65
CA GLY A 781 5.52 28.54 2.04
C GLY A 781 6.42 27.66 2.89
N LEU A 782 6.63 28.08 4.13
CA LEU A 782 7.34 27.30 5.16
C LEU A 782 6.43 27.12 6.36
N TYR A 783 6.50 25.94 6.99
CA TYR A 783 5.76 25.66 8.21
C TYR A 783 6.62 24.88 9.21
N PRO A 784 6.85 25.40 10.43
CA PRO A 784 6.55 26.77 10.84
C PRO A 784 7.38 27.81 10.07
N ALA A 785 6.92 29.06 10.10
CA ALA A 785 7.81 30.18 9.78
C ALA A 785 8.80 30.37 10.94
N ILE A 786 10.09 30.48 10.64
CA ILE A 786 11.14 30.78 11.61
C ILE A 786 11.43 32.29 11.59
N ALA A 787 11.36 32.94 12.74
CA ALA A 787 11.59 34.37 12.88
C ALA A 787 13.04 34.74 12.55
N ARG A 788 13.27 35.98 12.13
CA ARG A 788 14.58 36.40 11.58
C ARG A 788 15.66 36.44 12.66
N GLU A 789 15.29 36.80 13.88
CA GLU A 789 16.11 36.77 15.08
C GLU A 789 16.66 35.37 15.38
N ASP A 790 15.91 34.32 15.06
CA ASP A 790 16.28 32.93 15.35
C ASP A 790 17.17 32.31 14.26
N TRP A 791 17.37 33.00 13.13
CA TRP A 791 18.13 32.45 12.00
C TRP A 791 19.59 32.16 12.38
N LEU A 792 20.24 33.11 13.06
CA LEU A 792 21.65 32.96 13.43
C LEU A 792 21.85 31.90 14.53
N PRO A 793 21.09 31.90 15.65
CA PRO A 793 21.16 30.82 16.64
C PRO A 793 20.94 29.43 16.04
N THR A 794 19.93 29.29 15.17
CA THR A 794 19.62 28.01 14.53
C THR A 794 20.73 27.55 13.58
N ASP A 795 21.32 28.46 12.79
CA ASP A 795 22.48 28.15 11.94
C ASP A 795 23.72 27.75 12.77
N GLN A 796 23.99 28.43 13.89
CA GLN A 796 25.08 28.11 14.83
C GLN A 796 24.88 26.74 15.50
N ALA A 797 23.63 26.32 15.71
CA ALA A 797 23.30 24.97 16.15
C ALA A 797 23.55 23.89 15.09
N ARG A 798 24.00 24.26 13.88
CA ARG A 798 24.23 23.37 12.71
C ARG A 798 22.95 22.79 12.10
N ILE A 799 21.85 23.54 12.19
CA ILE A 799 20.58 23.22 11.52
C ILE A 799 20.53 23.96 10.20
N ASN A 800 20.35 23.23 9.08
CA ASN A 800 20.28 23.84 7.76
C ASN A 800 18.90 24.45 7.53
N LEU A 801 18.81 25.77 7.69
CA LEU A 801 17.55 26.51 7.53
C LEU A 801 17.07 26.53 6.07
N ILE A 802 15.81 26.18 5.84
CA ILE A 802 15.10 26.60 4.63
C ILE A 802 14.56 28.01 4.85
N GLN A 803 14.89 28.93 3.95
CA GLN A 803 14.54 30.34 4.08
C GLN A 803 13.84 30.85 2.83
N GLN A 804 12.91 31.78 3.02
CA GLN A 804 12.37 32.57 1.94
C GLN A 804 13.39 33.62 1.48
N ARG A 805 13.69 33.64 0.18
CA ARG A 805 14.46 34.67 -0.53
C ARG A 805 13.57 35.34 -1.58
N PRO A 806 13.96 36.51 -2.12
CA PRO A 806 13.12 37.23 -3.09
C PRO A 806 12.68 36.40 -4.31
N LEU A 807 13.49 35.43 -4.73
CA LEU A 807 13.25 34.58 -5.90
C LEU A 807 12.63 33.21 -5.56
N GLY A 808 12.36 32.92 -4.28
CA GLY A 808 11.77 31.66 -3.82
C GLY A 808 12.42 31.11 -2.55
N PHE A 809 12.18 29.84 -2.23
CA PHE A 809 12.70 29.20 -1.01
C PHE A 809 14.02 28.48 -1.29
N VAL A 810 15.00 28.62 -0.41
CA VAL A 810 16.33 28.01 -0.57
C VAL A 810 16.82 27.40 0.74
N ALA A 811 17.63 26.35 0.66
CA ALA A 811 18.47 25.94 1.78
C ALA A 811 19.59 26.98 1.99
N HIS A 812 19.67 27.56 3.19
CA HIS A 812 20.64 28.58 3.56
C HIS A 812 22.07 28.03 3.62
N ALA A 813 22.21 26.83 4.19
CA ALA A 813 23.48 26.17 4.42
C ALA A 813 23.41 24.69 4.00
N ALA A 814 24.57 24.02 4.02
CA ALA A 814 24.69 22.59 3.75
C ALA A 814 25.68 21.91 4.72
N ARG A 815 25.55 22.24 6.00
CA ARG A 815 26.36 21.71 7.09
C ARG A 815 26.01 20.26 7.42
N SER A 816 27.03 19.49 7.80
CA SER A 816 26.81 18.21 8.47
C SER A 816 26.55 18.44 9.97
N LEU A 817 26.19 17.38 10.70
CA LEU A 817 26.00 17.48 12.16
C LEU A 817 27.33 17.54 12.93
N SER A 818 28.47 17.28 12.27
CA SER A 818 29.78 17.25 12.91
C SER A 818 30.24 18.64 13.35
N GLY A 819 30.78 18.73 14.56
CA GLY A 819 31.46 19.94 15.06
C GLY A 819 32.90 20.09 14.57
N GLY A 820 33.48 19.08 13.93
CA GLY A 820 34.87 19.10 13.45
C GLY A 820 35.03 19.92 12.16
N ALA A 821 36.07 20.76 12.11
CA ALA A 821 36.35 21.64 10.97
C ALA A 821 36.47 20.89 9.62
N ASP A 822 37.10 19.70 9.62
CA ASP A 822 37.30 18.90 8.42
C ASP A 822 36.01 18.31 7.84
N TRP A 823 34.98 18.17 8.67
CA TRP A 823 33.74 17.45 8.34
C TRP A 823 32.49 18.32 8.43
N GLY A 824 32.63 19.62 8.66
CA GLY A 824 31.50 20.54 8.86
C GLY A 824 30.54 20.65 7.67
N GLN A 825 30.93 20.20 6.47
CA GLN A 825 30.14 20.32 5.25
C GLN A 825 29.68 18.97 4.70
N VAL A 826 28.40 18.87 4.32
CA VAL A 826 27.80 17.63 3.81
C VAL A 826 28.42 17.21 2.46
N ASN A 827 28.77 18.17 1.60
CA ASN A 827 29.39 17.88 0.30
C ASN A 827 30.81 17.31 0.43
N ILE A 828 31.56 17.65 1.49
CA ILE A 828 32.87 17.05 1.77
C ILE A 828 32.71 15.58 2.16
N ARG A 829 31.75 15.27 3.04
CA ARG A 829 31.43 13.87 3.38
C ARG A 829 31.01 13.09 2.14
N ARG A 830 30.15 13.66 1.29
CA ARG A 830 29.71 13.02 0.03
C ARG A 830 30.86 12.80 -0.96
N LEU A 831 31.79 13.74 -1.10
CA LEU A 831 33.02 13.56 -1.88
C LEU A 831 33.84 12.37 -1.37
N MET A 832 34.00 12.24 -0.05
CA MET A 832 34.74 11.12 0.55
C MET A 832 34.06 9.78 0.35
N ILE A 833 32.73 9.73 0.43
CA ILE A 833 31.94 8.53 0.11
C ILE A 833 32.15 8.14 -1.37
N MET A 834 32.05 9.11 -2.29
CA MET A 834 32.26 8.89 -3.71
C MET A 834 33.67 8.36 -4.00
N LEU A 835 34.69 8.95 -3.39
CA LEU A 835 36.09 8.50 -3.52
C LEU A 835 36.27 7.08 -2.99
N ARG A 836 35.71 6.75 -1.83
CA ARG A 836 35.74 5.38 -1.29
C ARG A 836 35.13 4.38 -2.27
N ARG A 837 33.93 4.66 -2.79
CA ARG A 837 33.23 3.78 -3.74
C ARG A 837 34.02 3.61 -5.04
N MET A 838 34.59 4.70 -5.55
CA MET A 838 35.46 4.69 -6.73
C MET A 838 36.70 3.82 -6.48
N LEU A 839 37.42 4.04 -5.38
CA LEU A 839 38.64 3.29 -5.05
C LEU A 839 38.37 1.80 -4.81
N LEU A 840 37.25 1.45 -4.17
CA LEU A 840 36.84 0.05 -4.01
C LEU A 840 36.56 -0.61 -5.37
N SER A 841 35.88 0.09 -6.28
CA SER A 841 35.61 -0.40 -7.64
C SER A 841 36.91 -0.55 -8.45
N LEU A 842 37.79 0.44 -8.43
CA LEU A 842 39.09 0.41 -9.13
C LEU A 842 40.04 -0.66 -8.59
N GLY A 843 39.94 -0.99 -7.30
CA GLY A 843 40.79 -2.00 -6.66
C GLY A 843 40.42 -3.44 -7.03
N ARG A 844 39.16 -3.72 -7.39
CA ARG A 844 38.65 -5.09 -7.62
C ARG A 844 39.41 -5.90 -8.66
N PRO A 845 39.71 -5.38 -9.86
CA PRO A 845 40.42 -6.13 -10.88
C PRO A 845 41.82 -6.57 -10.45
N PHE A 846 42.41 -5.92 -9.43
CA PHE A 846 43.75 -6.24 -8.93
C PHE A 846 43.76 -7.29 -7.80
N VAL A 847 42.59 -7.76 -7.36
CA VAL A 847 42.51 -8.82 -6.35
C VAL A 847 43.02 -10.13 -6.97
N PHE A 848 43.91 -10.83 -6.27
CA PHE A 848 44.64 -12.03 -6.73
C PHE A 848 45.70 -11.82 -7.83
N GLU A 849 45.95 -10.58 -8.26
CA GLU A 849 47.10 -10.29 -9.12
C GLU A 849 48.44 -10.49 -8.37
N PRO A 850 49.53 -10.87 -9.06
CA PRO A 850 50.85 -10.96 -8.45
C PRO A 850 51.25 -9.61 -7.81
N ASN A 851 51.60 -9.60 -6.51
CA ASN A 851 52.01 -8.39 -5.77
C ASN A 851 53.44 -7.96 -6.17
N GLY A 852 53.60 -7.49 -7.40
CA GLY A 852 54.86 -7.03 -7.99
C GLY A 852 54.86 -5.54 -8.35
N PRO A 853 56.02 -5.01 -8.79
CA PRO A 853 56.15 -3.61 -9.20
C PRO A 853 55.27 -3.20 -10.38
N ALA A 854 54.85 -4.15 -11.23
CA ALA A 854 53.93 -3.87 -12.34
C ALA A 854 52.53 -3.55 -11.83
N THR A 855 51.94 -4.44 -11.01
CA THR A 855 50.62 -4.28 -10.39
C THR A 855 50.54 -3.01 -9.54
N ARG A 856 51.57 -2.72 -8.75
CA ARG A 856 51.63 -1.49 -7.94
C ARG A 856 51.59 -0.23 -8.80
N ARG A 857 52.38 -0.17 -9.88
CA ARG A 857 52.35 0.95 -10.83
C ARG A 857 51.02 1.06 -11.56
N ALA A 858 50.38 -0.07 -11.89
CA ALA A 858 49.06 -0.08 -12.51
C ALA A 858 48.00 0.52 -11.58
N ILE A 859 47.95 0.09 -10.30
CA ILE A 859 47.06 0.64 -9.28
C ILE A 859 47.28 2.14 -9.10
N GLU A 860 48.54 2.57 -8.94
CA GLU A 860 48.87 3.98 -8.75
C GLU A 860 48.44 4.83 -9.95
N ARG A 861 48.73 4.38 -11.17
CA ARG A 861 48.33 5.08 -12.40
C ARG A 861 46.81 5.20 -12.51
N GLU A 862 46.08 4.13 -12.23
CA GLU A 862 44.61 4.11 -12.33
C GLU A 862 43.97 5.11 -11.35
N ILE A 863 44.46 5.14 -10.11
CA ILE A 863 43.97 6.07 -9.08
C ILE A 863 44.32 7.52 -9.46
N VAL A 864 45.56 7.77 -9.88
CA VAL A 864 46.02 9.11 -10.28
C VAL A 864 45.20 9.65 -11.45
N GLU A 865 44.88 8.83 -12.47
CA GLU A 865 44.05 9.26 -13.59
C GLU A 865 42.69 9.80 -13.13
N HIS A 866 42.03 9.10 -12.20
CA HIS A 866 40.73 9.50 -11.68
C HIS A 866 40.81 10.74 -10.79
N LEU A 867 41.84 10.84 -9.94
CA LEU A 867 42.06 12.03 -9.09
C LEU A 867 42.38 13.28 -9.92
N ASP A 868 43.15 13.15 -11.00
CA ASP A 868 43.41 14.25 -11.95
C ASP A 868 42.13 14.75 -12.62
N ILE A 869 41.20 13.84 -12.98
CA ILE A 869 39.89 14.23 -13.51
C ILE A 869 39.09 15.02 -12.47
N LEU A 870 39.08 14.58 -11.21
CA LEU A 870 38.38 15.29 -10.13
C LEU A 870 38.99 16.67 -9.87
N GLN A 871 40.32 16.79 -9.89
CA GLN A 871 41.00 18.07 -9.75
C GLN A 871 40.63 19.04 -10.89
N ARG A 872 40.68 18.59 -12.15
CA ARG A 872 40.29 19.42 -13.31
C ARG A 872 38.83 19.88 -13.25
N ARG A 873 37.96 19.14 -12.55
CA ARG A 873 36.56 19.50 -12.32
C ARG A 873 36.32 20.33 -11.06
N GLY A 874 37.38 20.72 -10.35
CA GLY A 874 37.32 21.58 -9.16
C GLY A 874 36.85 20.87 -7.90
N ALA A 875 37.02 19.55 -7.79
CA ALA A 875 36.70 18.81 -6.57
C ALA A 875 37.71 19.05 -5.44
N PHE A 876 38.95 19.41 -5.80
CA PHE A 876 40.05 19.62 -4.87
C PHE A 876 40.55 21.07 -4.91
N SER A 877 41.02 21.53 -3.77
CA SER A 877 41.77 22.77 -3.61
C SER A 877 43.20 22.60 -4.16
N GLY A 878 43.84 23.70 -4.57
CA GLY A 878 45.23 23.69 -5.05
C GLY A 878 45.37 23.82 -6.57
N ARG A 879 46.47 24.44 -7.01
CA ARG A 879 46.68 24.78 -8.43
C ARG A 879 47.35 23.66 -9.22
N VAL A 880 48.05 22.76 -8.54
CA VAL A 880 48.81 21.64 -9.11
C VAL A 880 48.53 20.35 -8.36
N SER A 881 48.64 19.19 -9.02
CA SER A 881 48.22 17.89 -8.43
C SER A 881 48.84 17.61 -7.06
N ARG A 882 50.11 17.96 -6.84
CA ARG A 882 50.82 17.80 -5.56
C ARG A 882 50.26 18.61 -4.39
N GLU A 883 49.51 19.68 -4.65
CA GLU A 883 48.81 20.49 -3.64
C GLU A 883 47.40 19.95 -3.37
N SER A 884 46.82 19.26 -4.35
CA SER A 884 45.44 18.75 -4.30
C SER A 884 45.33 17.35 -3.73
N TYR A 885 46.27 16.47 -4.03
CA TYR A 885 46.28 15.10 -3.51
C TYR A 885 47.67 14.47 -3.53
N PHE A 886 47.85 13.40 -2.77
CA PHE A 886 49.00 12.52 -2.88
C PHE A 886 48.56 11.05 -2.75
N ILE A 887 49.34 10.16 -3.35
CA ILE A 887 49.23 8.71 -3.19
C ILE A 887 50.60 8.15 -2.78
N ARG A 888 50.61 7.25 -1.80
CA ARG A 888 51.81 6.51 -1.39
C ARG A 888 51.46 5.04 -1.21
N LEU A 889 52.05 4.18 -2.04
CA LEU A 889 51.96 2.74 -1.88
C LEU A 889 53.07 2.25 -0.95
N ARG A 890 52.71 1.76 0.24
CA ARG A 890 53.68 1.19 1.18
C ARG A 890 54.28 -0.10 0.62
N ASN A 891 55.60 -0.23 0.71
CA ASN A 891 56.35 -1.38 0.17
C ASN A 891 57.22 -2.06 1.23
N SER A 892 56.65 -2.35 2.40
CA SER A 892 57.37 -3.09 3.45
C SER A 892 57.46 -4.59 3.11
N ARG A 893 58.47 -5.28 3.66
CA ARG A 893 58.58 -6.74 3.53
C ARG A 893 57.39 -7.44 4.19
N ALA A 894 56.97 -6.99 5.38
CA ALA A 894 55.81 -7.53 6.09
C ALA A 894 54.52 -7.43 5.27
N ASP A 895 54.29 -6.32 4.56
CA ASP A 895 53.10 -6.18 3.71
C ASP A 895 53.14 -7.18 2.53
N ARG A 896 54.32 -7.36 1.91
CA ARG A 896 54.50 -8.32 0.80
C ARG A 896 54.33 -9.77 1.24
N ASP A 897 54.95 -10.15 2.36
CA ASP A 897 54.89 -11.51 2.90
C ASP A 897 53.45 -11.87 3.34
N ASN A 898 52.64 -10.89 3.73
CA ASN A 898 51.21 -11.05 4.05
C ASN A 898 50.28 -10.85 2.84
N GLY A 899 50.80 -10.66 1.62
CA GLY A 899 49.99 -10.47 0.41
C GLY A 899 49.19 -9.16 0.36
N ARG A 900 49.61 -8.11 1.09
CA ARG A 900 48.90 -6.82 1.19
C ARG A 900 49.56 -5.73 0.34
N ILE A 901 48.72 -4.83 -0.19
CA ILE A 901 49.13 -3.53 -0.73
C ILE A 901 48.36 -2.46 0.05
N LEU A 902 49.08 -1.59 0.75
CA LEU A 902 48.49 -0.47 1.49
C LEU A 902 48.74 0.83 0.72
N ALA A 903 47.65 1.49 0.33
CA ALA A 903 47.68 2.79 -0.33
C ALA A 903 47.26 3.87 0.67
N GLU A 904 48.17 4.80 0.95
CA GLU A 904 47.85 6.04 1.68
C GLU A 904 47.50 7.11 0.66
N ILE A 905 46.29 7.65 0.77
CA ILE A 905 45.79 8.68 -0.14
C ILE A 905 45.38 9.89 0.71
N GLY A 906 46.00 11.03 0.45
CA GLY A 906 45.58 12.31 1.02
C GLY A 906 44.97 13.19 -0.05
N ILE A 907 43.95 13.95 0.32
CA ILE A 907 43.26 14.89 -0.57
C ILE A 907 43.05 16.23 0.15
N ALA A 908 42.97 17.31 -0.61
CA ALA A 908 42.56 18.63 -0.16
C ALA A 908 41.20 18.98 -0.79
N PRO A 909 40.06 18.73 -0.12
CA PRO A 909 38.74 19.05 -0.67
C PRO A 909 38.57 20.54 -0.99
N ALA A 910 37.78 20.87 -2.00
CA ALA A 910 37.32 22.23 -2.22
C ALA A 910 36.23 22.58 -1.19
N HIS A 911 36.49 23.59 -0.35
CA HIS A 911 35.50 24.11 0.59
C HIS A 911 34.58 25.13 -0.10
N PRO A 912 33.27 25.14 0.21
CA PRO A 912 32.37 26.16 -0.31
C PRO A 912 32.69 27.53 0.29
N LEU A 913 32.49 28.59 -0.50
CA LEU A 913 32.51 29.97 0.00
C LEU A 913 31.21 30.24 0.77
N GLU A 914 31.27 30.26 2.10
CA GLU A 914 30.11 30.59 2.95
C GLU A 914 29.95 32.10 3.19
N PHE A 915 31.07 32.83 3.27
CA PHE A 915 31.10 34.26 3.56
C PHE A 915 31.92 35.01 2.51
N ILE A 916 31.43 36.18 2.10
CA ILE A 916 32.17 37.15 1.28
C ILE A 916 32.18 38.45 2.08
N GLU A 917 33.31 38.79 2.67
CA GLU A 917 33.49 40.04 3.40
C GLU A 917 34.02 41.13 2.46
N ILE A 918 33.21 42.15 2.18
CA ILE A 918 33.60 43.27 1.31
C ILE A 918 33.95 44.47 2.18
N ALA A 919 35.24 44.81 2.25
CA ALA A 919 35.72 46.01 2.93
C ALA A 919 35.69 47.22 1.98
N LEU A 920 34.77 48.16 2.21
CA LEU A 920 34.70 49.40 1.44
C LEU A 920 35.65 50.45 2.04
N VAL A 921 36.81 50.64 1.42
CA VAL A 921 37.78 51.67 1.83
C VAL A 921 37.69 52.88 0.88
N GLN A 922 37.12 53.98 1.36
CA GLN A 922 37.12 55.24 0.62
C GLN A 922 38.50 55.90 0.73
N LYS A 923 39.27 55.91 -0.37
CA LYS A 923 40.56 56.61 -0.46
C LYS A 923 40.44 57.79 -1.45
N GLY A 924 40.14 58.98 -0.93
CA GLY A 924 39.96 60.21 -1.72
C GLY A 924 38.59 60.34 -2.40
N GLU A 925 38.45 61.27 -3.36
CA GLU A 925 37.19 61.52 -4.10
C GLU A 925 36.77 60.40 -5.07
N ARG A 926 37.58 59.34 -5.22
CA ARG A 926 37.25 58.15 -6.03
C ARG A 926 37.05 56.94 -5.13
N LEU A 927 35.87 56.32 -5.25
CA LEU A 927 35.56 55.02 -4.67
C LEU A 927 36.35 53.93 -5.42
N THR A 928 37.32 53.33 -4.75
CA THR A 928 38.00 52.10 -5.19
C THR A 928 37.47 50.93 -4.37
N LEU A 929 36.89 49.94 -5.04
CA LEU A 929 36.47 48.66 -4.46
C LEU A 929 37.70 47.75 -4.42
N GLU A 930 38.17 47.38 -3.24
CA GLU A 930 39.16 46.32 -3.05
C GLU A 930 38.47 45.12 -2.39
N GLU A 931 38.57 43.95 -3.02
CA GLU A 931 38.10 42.68 -2.46
C GLU A 931 39.18 42.15 -1.52
N ALA A 932 38.85 41.97 -0.24
CA ALA A 932 39.78 41.41 0.74
C ALA A 932 39.82 39.88 0.56
N ALA A 933 41.03 39.35 0.33
CA ALA A 933 41.28 37.94 0.02
C ALA A 933 41.17 37.00 1.22
#